data_AF-A0A975YDC7-F1
#
_entry.id   AF-A0A975YDC7-F1
#
_cell.length_a   1.000
_cell.length_b   1.000
_cell.length_c   1.000
_cell.angle_alpha   90.00
_cell.angle_beta   90.00
_cell.angle_gamma   90.00
#
_symmetry.space_group_name_H-M   'P 1'
#
loop_
_entity.id
_entity.type
_entity.pdbx_description
1 polymer ?
#
loop_
_entity_poly.entity_id
_entity_poly.type
_entity_poly.pdbx_seq_one_letter_code
_entity_poly.pdbx_strand_id
1 'polypeptide(L)'
;MFRQLRRLPSAAASAFVVALALVGAFLTPAVTAQAADPAYKVLVFSKTAGFRHDSIPAGTQAIRDLGAANNFTVTATEDSAAFTTANLAQFKTVVFLSTTGDVLNDAQQSALQSYLDGGGGYVGVHAAADTEYGWPQYEGIVGAWFKSHPAIQQATLKTEDRTHAATSHLGQTWSRSDEWYNYRTNPRANVHVLQSLDESSYNGGEMSGDHPITWCHPQGNGRSFYTGLGHTTESYADPAFRSLLLGGIRYAAGFAKADCRAETGYTPLYNGSTTGWSQAGPGSFTNTDATLTSTGGMGLYWYQAKEFKSYSLKLDWRMPGDDNSGVFVGFPSSTDPNSAVNQGYEIQIDATDTSDKTTGSIYGFKSADIAARDGALNPPGAWNTYEIRVEGERLQVFLNGVKINDFTNTDPVRSLQQGYIGIQNHGTGDDVSFRNIRIKELGGGNPNPGPSTYEGEAYTSSAGVQPADHASASGGRTLGYIENGDWAGYSQAPLNGATTFTARVSSGGAGGTLQVRSGSATGAVLGSVTIPNTGGWENFRTVSTPLTGSPTGPVFLTFTGGAGSLFDVDTFTLDRPAALDAPAKAAALSNNVHLFYYPWYGSPAKYGSYRHWQQGGRTPPQDIGADLYPKLGAYDSGDYTGAVAQHMKWVKQSGAGVIVYSWWGRGGYEDTLARGVLDAAQREGIKVAWHIEPYSGRTAASVVSDIQYLNATYGSHPAYYRDAEHNSRPAFYIFESLRITDWAALDQVTRTNSVLAQTTDTSKIAHFSGLYTYDGIAGATAPGWKQAGDYARANGLIWAPSVAPGYIDDRAVPGNTTPTLGRANGATYDKEWNNALDPAIGGSPSWVSVTSFNEWHEGSSIEPASSAPPGGFGYQTFSGAYGRTGADAENAYLDRTKYWVNQFEARRVR
;
A
#
# COMPACT_ATOMS: atom_id res chain seq x y z
N MET A 1 47.45 60.72 -31.07
CA MET A 1 47.47 61.34 -32.42
C MET A 1 46.02 61.37 -32.91
N PHE A 2 45.41 62.57 -33.09
CA PHE A 2 44.15 62.90 -33.83
C PHE A 2 42.91 61.93 -33.79
N ARG A 3 41.64 62.36 -33.69
CA ARG A 3 41.00 63.69 -33.64
C ARG A 3 39.57 63.61 -33.06
N GLN A 4 39.16 64.73 -32.48
CA GLN A 4 37.87 65.16 -31.93
C GLN A 4 36.64 65.02 -32.87
N LEU A 5 35.41 65.05 -32.28
CA LEU A 5 34.24 65.92 -32.60
C LEU A 5 33.02 65.48 -31.73
N ARG A 6 32.69 66.07 -30.56
CA ARG A 6 31.99 67.35 -30.28
C ARG A 6 30.66 67.60 -31.03
N ARG A 7 29.50 67.42 -30.33
CA ARG A 7 28.37 68.39 -30.22
C ARG A 7 27.63 68.22 -28.86
N LEU A 8 27.10 69.33 -28.33
CA LEU A 8 26.31 69.56 -27.10
C LEU A 8 25.34 70.73 -27.40
N PRO A 9 24.35 71.11 -26.54
CA PRO A 9 23.90 70.53 -25.26
C PRO A 9 22.63 69.66 -25.47
N SER A 10 21.67 69.38 -24.56
CA SER A 10 21.26 69.86 -23.21
C SER A 10 20.27 68.83 -22.61
N ALA A 11 19.90 68.75 -21.31
CA ALA A 11 20.35 69.39 -20.06
C ALA A 11 19.76 68.62 -18.83
N ALA A 12 20.32 68.82 -17.64
CA ALA A 12 19.80 68.45 -16.29
C ALA A 12 19.64 66.94 -15.95
N ALA A 13 19.95 66.43 -14.75
CA ALA A 13 20.44 67.04 -13.50
C ALA A 13 21.22 66.02 -12.61
N SER A 14 21.98 66.55 -11.62
CA SER A 14 22.40 65.87 -10.35
C SER A 14 23.35 64.65 -10.44
N ALA A 15 24.30 64.41 -9.52
CA ALA A 15 24.88 65.21 -8.44
C ALA A 15 26.33 64.73 -8.14
N PHE A 16 27.04 65.41 -7.23
CA PHE A 16 28.47 65.31 -6.95
C PHE A 16 29.05 63.90 -6.66
N VAL A 17 30.29 63.68 -7.15
CA VAL A 17 31.22 62.64 -6.68
C VAL A 17 32.48 63.32 -6.14
N VAL A 18 32.94 62.90 -4.96
CA VAL A 18 34.33 63.08 -4.49
C VAL A 18 34.81 61.72 -3.98
N ALA A 19 36.01 61.31 -4.40
CA ALA A 19 36.53 59.96 -4.21
C ALA A 19 37.28 59.77 -2.89
N LEU A 20 37.36 58.52 -2.42
CA LEU A 20 38.51 58.02 -1.66
C LEU A 20 38.70 56.50 -1.86
N ALA A 21 39.93 56.03 -1.67
CA ALA A 21 40.45 54.74 -2.12
C ALA A 21 39.70 53.47 -1.64
N LEU A 22 39.51 52.53 -2.58
CA LEU A 22 39.12 51.14 -2.30
C LEU A 22 40.37 50.28 -2.08
N VAL A 23 40.59 49.84 -0.84
CA VAL A 23 41.42 48.65 -0.55
C VAL A 23 40.50 47.44 -0.64
N GLY A 24 40.75 46.56 -1.62
CA GLY A 24 39.94 45.36 -1.82
C GLY A 24 40.20 44.32 -0.72
N ALA A 25 39.33 44.29 0.29
CA ALA A 25 39.23 43.14 1.17
C ALA A 25 38.46 42.03 0.43
N PHE A 26 39.12 40.91 0.16
CA PHE A 26 38.46 39.68 -0.28
C PHE A 26 37.60 39.16 0.88
N LEU A 27 36.31 39.49 0.87
CA LEU A 27 35.30 38.86 1.71
C LEU A 27 35.01 37.47 1.13
N THR A 28 35.66 36.45 1.67
CA THR A 28 35.18 35.07 1.53
C THR A 28 33.76 35.00 2.13
N PRO A 29 32.76 34.44 1.44
CA PRO A 29 31.45 34.22 2.03
C PRO A 29 31.61 33.37 3.30
N ALA A 30 31.01 33.79 4.40
CA ALA A 30 30.98 32.98 5.60
C ALA A 30 30.03 31.80 5.36
N VAL A 31 30.58 30.58 5.35
CA VAL A 31 29.77 29.36 5.37
C VAL A 31 28.86 29.42 6.60
N THR A 32 27.54 29.46 6.38
CA THR A 32 26.57 29.51 7.47
C THR A 32 26.63 28.20 8.25
N ALA A 33 27.09 28.26 9.50
CA ALA A 33 27.17 27.11 10.37
C ALA A 33 25.78 26.48 10.58
N GLN A 34 25.75 25.15 10.61
CA GLN A 34 24.57 24.29 10.84
C GLN A 34 23.62 24.86 11.89
N ALA A 35 22.32 24.96 11.54
CA ALA A 35 21.27 25.09 12.54
C ALA A 35 21.21 23.78 13.35
N ALA A 36 21.73 23.80 14.58
CA ALA A 36 21.73 22.64 15.46
C ALA A 36 20.29 22.20 15.80
N ASP A 37 20.10 20.91 16.09
CA ASP A 37 18.80 20.37 16.49
C ASP A 37 18.21 21.21 17.67
N PRO A 38 16.90 21.52 17.66
CA PRO A 38 16.28 22.29 18.72
C PRO A 38 16.26 21.48 20.02
N ALA A 39 16.47 22.13 21.16
CA ALA A 39 16.68 21.44 22.44
C ALA A 39 15.56 20.43 22.79
N TYR A 40 15.93 19.18 23.05
CA TYR A 40 14.98 18.10 23.34
C TYR A 40 15.37 17.23 24.54
N LYS A 41 14.47 16.33 24.96
CA LYS A 41 14.69 15.39 26.07
C LYS A 41 14.70 13.95 25.58
N VAL A 42 15.60 13.15 26.16
CA VAL A 42 15.70 11.70 25.97
C VAL A 42 15.57 11.00 27.33
N LEU A 43 14.73 9.97 27.40
CA LEU A 43 14.65 9.04 28.53
C LEU A 43 15.54 7.84 28.23
N VAL A 44 16.49 7.52 29.10
CA VAL A 44 17.26 6.27 29.06
C VAL A 44 16.70 5.35 30.14
N PHE A 45 16.20 4.19 29.74
CA PHE A 45 15.67 3.17 30.63
C PHE A 45 16.56 1.92 30.53
N SER A 46 17.04 1.43 31.68
CA SER A 46 18.00 0.31 31.74
C SER A 46 17.67 -0.72 32.82
N LYS A 47 16.39 -0.84 33.18
CA LYS A 47 15.93 -1.86 34.13
C LYS A 47 16.13 -3.26 33.55
N THR A 48 16.52 -4.20 34.39
CA THR A 48 16.65 -5.62 34.05
C THR A 48 15.90 -6.48 35.08
N ALA A 49 15.03 -7.35 34.61
CA ALA A 49 14.49 -8.49 35.35
C ALA A 49 15.21 -9.80 34.98
N GLY A 50 16.03 -9.80 33.92
CA GLY A 50 16.92 -10.89 33.53
C GLY A 50 18.41 -10.57 33.78
N PHE A 51 19.28 -10.92 32.83
CA PHE A 51 20.72 -10.69 32.92
C PHE A 51 21.07 -9.19 32.95
N ARG A 52 22.03 -8.79 33.80
CA ARG A 52 22.47 -7.40 33.97
C ARG A 52 23.80 -7.18 33.28
N HIS A 53 23.81 -6.31 32.26
CA HIS A 53 25.00 -6.00 31.47
C HIS A 53 25.90 -4.96 32.18
N ASP A 54 27.19 -5.27 32.35
CA ASP A 54 28.19 -4.39 32.97
C ASP A 54 28.42 -3.08 32.19
N SER A 55 28.03 -3.04 30.91
CA SER A 55 28.20 -1.89 30.02
C SER A 55 27.15 -0.79 30.17
N ILE A 56 26.02 -1.04 30.84
CA ILE A 56 24.93 -0.05 31.02
C ILE A 56 25.40 1.28 31.63
N PRO A 57 26.28 1.35 32.65
CA PRO A 57 26.81 2.62 33.16
C PRO A 57 27.61 3.38 32.10
N ALA A 58 28.44 2.69 31.31
CA ALA A 58 29.21 3.29 30.23
C ALA A 58 28.30 3.78 29.09
N GLY A 59 27.28 3.01 28.72
CA GLY A 59 26.29 3.43 27.73
C GLY A 59 25.43 4.59 28.17
N THR A 60 25.03 4.62 29.44
CA THR A 60 24.30 5.75 30.02
C THR A 60 25.15 7.01 29.97
N GLN A 61 26.45 6.93 30.32
CA GLN A 61 27.35 8.06 30.23
C GLN A 61 27.59 8.50 28.78
N ALA A 62 27.80 7.56 27.84
CA ALA A 62 27.99 7.88 26.43
C ALA A 62 26.77 8.63 25.84
N ILE A 63 25.55 8.21 26.17
CA ILE A 63 24.32 8.90 25.72
C ILE A 63 24.20 10.29 26.38
N ARG A 64 24.65 10.47 27.63
CA ARG A 64 24.74 11.80 28.29
C ARG A 64 25.73 12.73 27.58
N ASP A 65 26.92 12.23 27.24
CA ASP A 65 27.93 13.01 26.52
C ASP A 65 27.41 13.42 25.13
N LEU A 66 26.79 12.48 24.40
CA LEU A 66 26.16 12.74 23.11
C LEU A 66 25.07 13.81 23.24
N GLY A 67 24.27 13.77 24.30
CA GLY A 67 23.25 14.77 24.58
C GLY A 67 23.82 16.16 24.84
N ALA A 68 24.87 16.25 25.67
CA ALA A 68 25.57 17.50 25.94
C ALA A 68 26.21 18.11 24.68
N ALA A 69 26.63 17.28 23.72
CA ALA A 69 27.20 17.73 22.44
C ALA A 69 26.16 18.02 21.34
N ASN A 70 24.90 17.56 21.47
CA ASN A 70 23.89 17.58 20.40
C ASN A 70 22.51 18.08 20.87
N ASN A 71 22.48 19.04 21.80
CA ASN A 71 21.25 19.71 22.28
C ASN A 71 20.15 18.78 22.83
N PHE A 72 20.50 17.67 23.50
CA PHE A 72 19.49 16.89 24.24
C PHE A 72 19.86 16.56 25.68
N THR A 73 18.91 16.72 26.59
CA THR A 73 19.10 16.36 28.01
C THR A 73 18.63 14.93 28.26
N VAL A 74 19.45 14.16 29.00
CA VAL A 74 19.19 12.76 29.31
C VAL A 74 18.70 12.60 30.74
N THR A 75 17.47 12.10 30.89
CA THR A 75 16.99 11.50 32.15
C THR A 75 17.26 10.01 32.08
N ALA A 76 18.05 9.44 33.00
CA ALA A 76 18.27 8.00 33.07
C ALA A 76 17.57 7.42 34.30
N THR A 77 16.94 6.26 34.16
CA THR A 77 16.22 5.60 35.26
C THR A 77 16.16 4.07 35.07
N GLU A 78 16.04 3.35 36.18
CA GLU A 78 15.68 1.92 36.20
C GLU A 78 14.28 1.71 36.82
N ASP A 79 13.57 2.80 37.16
CA ASP A 79 12.22 2.77 37.70
C ASP A 79 11.15 2.81 36.60
N SER A 80 10.40 1.71 36.46
CA SER A 80 9.29 1.59 35.51
C SER A 80 8.13 2.57 35.78
N ALA A 81 8.03 3.15 36.98
CA ALA A 81 7.02 4.18 37.28
C ALA A 81 7.17 5.45 36.41
N ALA A 82 8.32 5.62 35.73
CA ALA A 82 8.50 6.63 34.68
C ALA A 82 7.59 6.42 33.46
N PHE A 83 7.06 5.22 33.22
CA PHE A 83 6.21 4.90 32.06
C PHE A 83 4.74 5.26 32.34
N THR A 84 4.45 6.56 32.30
CA THR A 84 3.09 7.11 32.30
C THR A 84 2.93 8.05 31.11
N THR A 85 1.73 8.16 30.55
CA THR A 85 1.44 9.01 29.38
C THR A 85 1.91 10.46 29.60
N ALA A 86 1.68 11.02 30.79
CA ALA A 86 2.09 12.37 31.14
C ALA A 86 3.62 12.53 31.23
N ASN A 87 4.33 11.55 31.80
CA ASN A 87 5.79 11.63 31.90
C ASN A 87 6.48 11.36 30.57
N LEU A 88 5.99 10.42 29.75
CA LEU A 88 6.56 10.10 28.44
C LEU A 88 6.40 11.25 27.43
N ALA A 89 5.30 12.00 27.48
CA ALA A 89 5.02 13.11 26.57
C ALA A 89 6.06 14.25 26.55
N GLN A 90 6.94 14.34 27.56
CA GLN A 90 8.02 15.34 27.58
C GLN A 90 9.26 14.93 26.76
N PHE A 91 9.38 13.65 26.39
CA PHE A 91 10.55 13.09 25.70
C PHE A 91 10.29 12.98 24.20
N LYS A 92 11.34 13.16 23.39
CA LYS A 92 11.30 12.86 21.94
C LYS A 92 11.74 11.43 21.65
N THR A 93 12.54 10.84 22.54
CA THR A 93 13.07 9.48 22.41
C THR A 93 13.08 8.80 23.77
N VAL A 94 12.65 7.53 23.79
CA VAL A 94 12.88 6.60 24.90
C VAL A 94 13.88 5.56 24.41
N VAL A 95 15.00 5.44 25.11
CA VAL A 95 16.07 4.48 24.83
C VAL A 95 15.95 3.32 25.82
N PHE A 96 15.82 2.10 25.33
CA PHE A 96 15.96 0.87 26.10
C PHE A 96 17.42 0.43 25.98
N LEU A 97 18.20 0.70 27.02
CA LEU A 97 19.64 0.43 27.06
C LEU A 97 19.90 -0.90 27.77
N SER A 98 20.04 -1.97 26.99
CA SER A 98 20.33 -3.33 27.46
C SER A 98 19.40 -3.81 28.60
N THR A 99 18.12 -3.43 28.52
CA THR A 99 17.06 -3.99 29.36
C THR A 99 16.95 -5.50 29.15
N THR A 100 16.44 -6.26 30.13
CA THR A 100 16.22 -7.71 29.98
C THR A 100 15.02 -8.18 30.79
N GLY A 101 14.33 -9.22 30.30
CA GLY A 101 13.16 -9.82 30.94
C GLY A 101 11.90 -8.95 30.89
N ASP A 102 11.00 -9.18 31.84
CA ASP A 102 9.71 -8.50 31.98
C ASP A 102 9.88 -7.29 32.92
N VAL A 103 9.83 -6.08 32.37
CA VAL A 103 10.29 -4.84 33.03
C VAL A 103 9.18 -3.80 33.19
N LEU A 104 8.13 -3.86 32.37
CA LEU A 104 6.91 -3.05 32.42
C LEU A 104 5.70 -3.90 32.81
N ASN A 105 4.70 -3.28 33.44
CA ASN A 105 3.36 -3.88 33.60
C ASN A 105 2.38 -3.35 32.53
N ASP A 106 1.20 -3.95 32.42
CA ASP A 106 0.15 -3.63 31.43
C ASP A 106 -0.12 -2.11 31.25
N ALA A 107 -0.11 -1.35 32.35
CA ALA A 107 -0.34 0.09 32.33
C ALA A 107 0.85 0.87 31.73
N GLN A 108 2.08 0.41 32.02
CA GLN A 108 3.33 0.97 31.53
C GLN A 108 3.57 0.59 30.05
N GLN A 109 3.25 -0.64 29.67
CA GLN A 109 3.18 -1.11 28.28
C GLN A 109 2.19 -0.26 27.46
N SER A 110 0.97 -0.06 27.99
CA SER A 110 -0.05 0.80 27.37
C SER A 110 0.40 2.25 27.23
N ALA A 111 1.14 2.79 28.20
CA ALA A 111 1.72 4.13 28.13
C ALA A 111 2.81 4.24 27.05
N LEU A 112 3.68 3.24 26.92
CA LEU A 112 4.70 3.18 25.86
C LEU A 112 4.07 3.09 24.47
N GLN A 113 3.09 2.19 24.29
CA GLN A 113 2.34 2.06 23.04
C GLN A 113 1.67 3.40 22.65
N SER A 114 0.95 4.02 23.59
CA SER A 114 0.28 5.31 23.37
C SER A 114 1.26 6.44 23.02
N TYR A 115 2.46 6.43 23.61
CA TYR A 115 3.53 7.38 23.29
C TYR A 115 4.05 7.20 21.85
N LEU A 116 4.22 5.95 21.39
CA LEU A 116 4.64 5.66 20.01
C LEU A 116 3.54 5.98 19.00
N ASP A 117 2.30 5.60 19.28
CA ASP A 117 1.14 5.97 18.45
C ASP A 117 0.90 7.48 18.41
N GLY A 118 1.28 8.20 19.46
CA GLY A 118 1.32 9.67 19.52
C GLY A 118 2.49 10.34 18.78
N GLY A 119 3.37 9.56 18.13
CA GLY A 119 4.51 10.09 17.36
C GLY A 119 5.85 10.09 18.09
N GLY A 120 5.96 9.43 19.25
CA GLY A 120 7.21 9.26 20.00
C GLY A 120 8.27 8.42 19.28
N GLY A 121 9.53 8.56 19.70
CA GLY A 121 10.65 7.74 19.24
C GLY A 121 11.05 6.65 20.23
N TYR A 122 11.39 5.46 19.74
CA TYR A 122 12.02 4.37 20.48
C TYR A 122 13.42 4.06 19.91
N VAL A 123 14.36 3.74 20.80
CA VAL A 123 15.69 3.23 20.47
C VAL A 123 15.98 2.00 21.35
N GLY A 124 16.14 0.83 20.76
CA GLY A 124 16.61 -0.36 21.46
C GLY A 124 18.11 -0.57 21.25
N VAL A 125 18.84 -0.89 22.32
CA VAL A 125 20.29 -1.18 22.28
C VAL A 125 20.55 -2.55 22.91
N HIS A 126 21.30 -3.38 22.18
CA HIS A 126 21.73 -4.72 22.54
C HIS A 126 20.60 -5.59 23.12
N ALA A 127 20.61 -5.81 24.44
CA ALA A 127 19.67 -6.70 25.10
C ALA A 127 18.21 -6.20 25.13
N ALA A 128 17.92 -5.01 24.60
CA ALA A 128 16.55 -4.57 24.35
C ALA A 128 15.70 -5.57 23.53
N ALA A 129 16.29 -6.52 22.79
CA ALA A 129 15.57 -7.64 22.15
C ALA A 129 15.30 -8.86 23.08
N ASP A 130 15.93 -8.94 24.25
CA ASP A 130 15.69 -9.91 25.34
C ASP A 130 14.69 -9.36 26.37
N THR A 131 13.68 -8.62 25.92
CA THR A 131 12.78 -7.82 26.77
C THR A 131 11.31 -8.07 26.40
N GLU A 132 10.42 -8.06 27.40
CA GLU A 132 8.95 -8.09 27.27
C GLU A 132 8.38 -9.26 26.41
N TYR A 133 8.92 -10.48 26.54
CA TYR A 133 8.42 -11.65 25.79
C TYR A 133 6.93 -11.99 25.99
N GLY A 134 6.32 -11.53 27.09
CA GLY A 134 4.89 -11.67 27.35
C GLY A 134 4.00 -10.69 26.58
N TRP A 135 4.59 -9.68 25.91
CA TRP A 135 3.88 -8.58 25.26
C TRP A 135 4.19 -8.56 23.75
N PRO A 136 3.38 -9.21 22.89
CA PRO A 136 3.66 -9.36 21.47
C PRO A 136 3.83 -8.05 20.69
N GLN A 137 3.22 -6.96 21.14
CA GLN A 137 3.42 -5.63 20.54
C GLN A 137 4.86 -5.15 20.69
N TYR A 138 5.59 -5.58 21.72
CA TYR A 138 7.01 -5.27 21.89
C TYR A 138 7.89 -5.93 20.82
N GLU A 139 7.57 -7.15 20.36
CA GLU A 139 8.26 -7.73 19.19
C GLU A 139 8.12 -6.81 17.97
N GLY A 140 6.92 -6.24 17.79
CA GLY A 140 6.66 -5.24 16.75
C GLY A 140 7.40 -3.91 16.96
N ILE A 141 7.69 -3.50 18.20
CA ILE A 141 8.47 -2.28 18.52
C ILE A 141 9.96 -2.50 18.27
N VAL A 142 10.52 -3.62 18.73
CA VAL A 142 11.97 -3.91 18.63
C VAL A 142 12.34 -4.51 17.27
N GLY A 143 11.40 -5.14 16.57
CA GLY A 143 11.53 -5.70 15.22
C GLY A 143 11.77 -7.22 15.20
N ALA A 144 12.58 -7.75 16.13
CA ALA A 144 12.74 -9.18 16.37
C ALA A 144 13.26 -9.47 17.79
N TRP A 145 12.78 -10.56 18.38
CA TRP A 145 13.17 -11.00 19.72
C TRP A 145 14.46 -11.83 19.73
N PHE A 146 15.24 -11.72 20.82
CA PHE A 146 16.45 -12.51 21.07
C PHE A 146 16.16 -14.02 21.21
N LYS A 147 17.11 -14.84 20.73
CA LYS A 147 17.10 -16.31 20.77
C LYS A 147 18.33 -16.91 21.46
N SER A 148 19.52 -16.57 20.97
CA SER A 148 20.82 -17.09 21.43
C SER A 148 21.94 -16.13 21.04
N HIS A 149 23.13 -16.29 21.61
CA HIS A 149 24.35 -15.64 21.15
C HIS A 149 25.55 -16.58 21.35
N PRO A 150 26.64 -16.46 20.56
CA PRO A 150 27.90 -17.11 20.86
C PRO A 150 28.68 -16.31 21.89
N ALA A 151 29.93 -16.72 22.18
CA ALA A 151 30.85 -15.90 22.95
C ALA A 151 31.22 -14.60 22.19
N ILE A 152 31.55 -13.55 22.96
CA ILE A 152 32.10 -12.29 22.45
C ILE A 152 33.29 -12.58 21.54
N GLN A 153 33.23 -12.11 20.29
CA GLN A 153 34.26 -12.32 19.29
C GLN A 153 34.21 -11.24 18.22
N GLN A 154 35.25 -11.15 17.40
CA GLN A 154 35.22 -10.25 16.24
C GLN A 154 34.29 -10.80 15.15
N ALA A 155 33.51 -9.93 14.52
CA ALA A 155 32.77 -10.21 13.30
C ALA A 155 32.85 -9.01 12.35
N THR A 156 32.53 -9.25 11.08
CA THR A 156 32.40 -8.21 10.05
C THR A 156 30.93 -7.91 9.81
N LEU A 157 30.54 -6.65 9.98
CA LEU A 157 29.24 -6.14 9.60
C LEU A 157 29.30 -5.63 8.16
N LYS A 158 28.21 -5.85 7.41
CA LYS A 158 27.91 -5.25 6.12
C LYS A 158 26.98 -4.07 6.36
N THR A 159 27.35 -2.88 5.88
CA THR A 159 26.50 -1.68 5.98
C THR A 159 25.65 -1.61 4.71
N GLU A 160 24.40 -2.07 4.81
CA GLU A 160 23.47 -2.19 3.67
C GLU A 160 22.89 -0.85 3.26
N ASP A 161 22.47 -0.04 4.24
CA ASP A 161 22.09 1.36 4.02
C ASP A 161 23.13 2.28 4.67
N ARG A 162 23.78 3.11 3.85
CA ARG A 162 24.77 4.11 4.25
C ARG A 162 24.19 5.53 4.23
N THR A 163 22.89 5.71 4.14
CA THR A 163 22.25 7.03 4.04
C THR A 163 21.55 7.43 5.32
N HIS A 164 21.07 6.45 6.08
CA HIS A 164 20.64 6.67 7.46
C HIS A 164 21.76 7.31 8.31
N ALA A 165 21.41 8.30 9.13
CA ALA A 165 22.37 9.05 9.94
C ALA A 165 23.20 8.17 10.90
N ALA A 166 22.67 7.01 11.31
CA ALA A 166 23.35 6.03 12.17
C ALA A 166 24.45 5.20 11.47
N THR A 167 24.52 5.22 10.14
CA THR A 167 25.44 4.37 9.37
C THR A 167 26.23 5.13 8.30
N SER A 168 25.90 6.40 8.06
CA SER A 168 26.46 7.17 6.95
C SER A 168 27.97 7.46 7.01
N HIS A 169 28.55 7.42 8.21
CA HIS A 169 29.98 7.54 8.50
C HIS A 169 30.75 6.21 8.35
N LEU A 170 30.06 5.08 8.22
CA LEU A 170 30.68 3.76 8.09
C LEU A 170 31.02 3.46 6.63
N GLY A 171 32.05 2.63 6.42
CA GLY A 171 32.37 2.03 5.12
C GLY A 171 31.34 0.97 4.71
N GLN A 172 31.53 0.35 3.53
CA GLN A 172 30.72 -0.80 3.11
C GLN A 172 30.77 -1.98 4.09
N THR A 173 31.89 -2.12 4.83
CA THR A 173 32.04 -3.06 5.92
C THR A 173 32.61 -2.39 7.18
N TRP A 174 32.33 -2.99 8.34
CA TRP A 174 32.90 -2.58 9.63
C TRP A 174 33.17 -3.83 10.48
N SER A 175 34.44 -4.10 10.78
CA SER A 175 34.85 -5.23 11.63
C SER A 175 35.11 -4.75 13.05
N ARG A 176 34.49 -5.40 14.03
CA ARG A 176 34.62 -5.07 15.46
C ARG A 176 34.30 -6.28 16.33
N SER A 177 34.55 -6.19 17.64
CA SER A 177 34.16 -7.21 18.62
C SER A 177 32.92 -6.77 19.40
N ASP A 178 31.99 -7.71 19.61
CA ASP A 178 30.79 -7.56 20.42
C ASP A 178 30.19 -8.95 20.71
N GLU A 179 29.04 -9.02 21.38
CA GLU A 179 28.23 -10.25 21.50
C GLU A 179 27.13 -10.28 20.43
N TRP A 180 27.11 -11.34 19.61
CA TRP A 180 26.29 -11.38 18.38
C TRP A 180 24.96 -12.08 18.60
N TYR A 181 23.88 -11.31 18.71
CA TYR A 181 22.54 -11.84 18.93
C TYR A 181 21.97 -12.52 17.68
N ASN A 182 21.61 -13.80 17.83
CA ASN A 182 20.65 -14.49 16.98
C ASN A 182 19.23 -14.16 17.43
N TYR A 183 18.32 -14.06 16.47
CA TYR A 183 16.92 -13.70 16.70
C TYR A 183 15.97 -14.90 16.49
N ARG A 184 14.77 -14.83 17.07
CA ARG A 184 13.72 -15.85 16.90
C ARG A 184 13.11 -15.82 15.50
N THR A 185 13.12 -14.65 14.90
CA THR A 185 12.54 -14.30 13.60
C THR A 185 13.54 -13.42 12.84
N ASN A 186 13.59 -13.52 11.51
CA ASN A 186 14.36 -12.57 10.70
C ASN A 186 13.48 -11.31 10.46
N PRO A 187 13.91 -10.11 10.89
CA PRO A 187 13.09 -8.92 10.84
C PRO A 187 12.95 -8.30 9.43
N ARG A 188 13.79 -8.69 8.45
CA ARG A 188 13.95 -8.00 7.14
C ARG A 188 12.65 -7.76 6.37
N ALA A 189 11.65 -8.64 6.51
CA ALA A 189 10.36 -8.48 5.85
C ALA A 189 9.54 -7.28 6.37
N ASN A 190 9.81 -6.84 7.61
CA ASN A 190 9.01 -5.84 8.33
C ASN A 190 9.80 -4.55 8.66
N VAL A 191 11.13 -4.58 8.58
CA VAL A 191 12.01 -3.45 8.93
C VAL A 191 12.90 -3.03 7.76
N HIS A 192 13.42 -1.80 7.83
CA HIS A 192 14.51 -1.36 6.96
C HIS A 192 15.86 -1.70 7.60
N VAL A 193 16.60 -2.62 6.98
CA VAL A 193 17.88 -3.13 7.49
C VAL A 193 19.00 -2.14 7.16
N LEU A 194 19.70 -1.68 8.19
CA LEU A 194 20.83 -0.75 8.05
C LEU A 194 22.16 -1.50 8.04
N GLN A 195 22.29 -2.54 8.88
CA GLN A 195 23.46 -3.42 8.92
C GLN A 195 23.07 -4.88 9.17
N SER A 196 23.86 -5.78 8.59
CA SER A 196 23.81 -7.23 8.83
C SER A 196 25.18 -7.79 9.17
N LEU A 197 25.22 -8.90 9.90
CA LEU A 197 26.45 -9.65 10.15
C LEU A 197 26.81 -10.54 8.97
N ASP A 198 28.11 -10.68 8.70
CA ASP A 198 28.63 -11.74 7.84
C ASP A 198 28.89 -13.00 8.67
N GLU A 199 27.97 -13.96 8.64
CA GLU A 199 28.10 -15.25 9.35
C GLU A 199 29.33 -16.08 8.89
N SER A 200 29.99 -15.75 7.78
CA SER A 200 31.27 -16.40 7.41
C SER A 200 32.48 -15.85 8.17
N SER A 201 32.33 -14.73 8.88
CA SER A 201 33.42 -14.04 9.58
C SER A 201 33.56 -14.39 11.06
N TYR A 202 32.61 -15.13 11.63
CA TYR A 202 32.57 -15.48 13.06
C TYR A 202 31.85 -16.82 13.27
N ASN A 203 31.92 -17.39 14.48
CA ASN A 203 31.28 -18.69 14.79
C ASN A 203 30.00 -18.49 15.63
N GLY A 204 28.92 -19.20 15.26
CA GLY A 204 27.68 -19.28 16.04
C GLY A 204 26.54 -18.38 15.57
N GLY A 205 26.57 -17.90 14.33
CA GLY A 205 25.39 -17.37 13.66
C GLY A 205 24.37 -18.47 13.36
N GLU A 206 23.09 -18.20 13.62
CA GLU A 206 21.97 -19.13 13.42
C GLU A 206 20.88 -18.55 12.50
N MET A 207 21.16 -17.44 11.80
CA MET A 207 20.18 -16.70 10.98
C MET A 207 20.17 -17.13 9.50
N SER A 208 20.91 -18.19 9.15
CA SER A 208 20.91 -18.82 7.81
C SER A 208 21.42 -17.90 6.69
N GLY A 209 22.48 -17.14 6.97
CA GLY A 209 23.21 -16.27 6.03
C GLY A 209 22.65 -14.85 5.89
N ASP A 210 21.37 -14.63 6.22
CA ASP A 210 20.77 -13.29 6.30
C ASP A 210 20.56 -12.88 7.76
N HIS A 211 21.53 -12.13 8.30
CA HIS A 211 21.59 -11.79 9.72
C HIS A 211 21.51 -10.27 9.96
N PRO A 212 20.33 -9.62 9.81
CA PRO A 212 20.14 -8.23 10.24
C PRO A 212 20.56 -8.04 11.70
N ILE A 213 21.30 -6.97 11.98
CA ILE A 213 21.81 -6.65 13.33
C ILE A 213 21.56 -5.19 13.73
N THR A 214 21.22 -4.31 12.78
CA THR A 214 20.78 -2.93 13.06
C THR A 214 19.75 -2.51 12.02
N TRP A 215 18.63 -1.95 12.46
CA TRP A 215 17.49 -1.62 11.60
C TRP A 215 16.66 -0.45 12.15
N CYS A 216 15.79 0.09 11.30
CA CYS A 216 14.78 1.08 11.68
C CYS A 216 13.43 0.77 11.01
N HIS A 217 12.34 1.26 11.59
CA HIS A 217 11.01 1.25 10.95
C HIS A 217 10.06 2.31 11.55
N PRO A 218 9.01 2.73 10.81
CA PRO A 218 7.85 3.41 11.40
C PRO A 218 7.20 2.52 12.47
N GLN A 219 6.73 3.13 13.56
CA GLN A 219 6.02 2.43 14.64
C GLN A 219 4.81 3.25 15.09
N GLY A 220 3.63 2.90 14.59
CA GLY A 220 2.45 3.78 14.68
C GLY A 220 2.69 5.08 13.90
N ASN A 221 2.47 6.24 14.51
CA ASN A 221 2.95 7.53 13.99
C ASN A 221 4.40 7.86 14.44
N GLY A 222 4.96 7.01 15.32
CA GLY A 222 6.31 7.09 15.87
C GLY A 222 7.35 6.41 15.00
N ARG A 223 8.55 6.26 15.55
CA ARG A 223 9.74 5.71 14.87
C ARG A 223 10.50 4.79 15.82
N SER A 224 10.89 3.63 15.33
CA SER A 224 11.74 2.68 16.02
C SER A 224 13.10 2.56 15.34
N PHE A 225 14.15 2.54 16.15
CA PHE A 225 15.49 2.14 15.77
C PHE A 225 15.97 1.06 16.73
N TYR A 226 16.65 0.04 16.23
CA TYR A 226 17.28 -0.98 17.06
C TYR A 226 18.68 -1.33 16.55
N THR A 227 19.59 -1.58 17.48
CA THR A 227 20.90 -2.18 17.21
C THR A 227 21.19 -3.29 18.21
N GLY A 228 21.59 -4.47 17.72
CA GLY A 228 22.04 -5.59 18.57
C GLY A 228 23.45 -5.40 19.15
N LEU A 229 24.13 -4.31 18.78
CA LEU A 229 25.47 -3.95 19.24
C LEU A 229 25.40 -3.23 20.60
N GLY A 230 26.50 -3.27 21.35
CA GLY A 230 26.63 -2.59 22.64
C GLY A 230 26.65 -3.51 23.86
N HIS A 231 27.02 -4.80 23.71
CA HIS A 231 27.27 -5.65 24.86
C HIS A 231 28.45 -5.12 25.68
N THR A 232 29.56 -4.88 24.98
CA THR A 232 30.86 -4.59 25.60
C THR A 232 30.97 -3.15 26.08
N THR A 233 31.65 -2.93 27.20
CA THR A 233 31.93 -1.59 27.74
C THR A 233 32.73 -0.73 26.75
N GLU A 234 33.65 -1.37 26.04
CA GLU A 234 34.52 -0.79 25.01
C GLU A 234 33.72 -0.20 23.83
N SER A 235 32.54 -0.78 23.52
CA SER A 235 31.62 -0.22 22.50
C SER A 235 31.37 1.26 22.72
N TYR A 236 31.15 1.67 23.96
CA TYR A 236 30.75 3.02 24.31
C TYR A 236 31.91 4.03 24.33
N ALA A 237 33.15 3.55 24.12
CA ALA A 237 34.32 4.38 23.81
C ALA A 237 34.58 4.51 22.31
N ASP A 238 34.07 3.60 21.47
CA ASP A 238 34.26 3.61 20.01
C ASP A 238 33.49 4.80 19.35
N PRO A 239 34.19 5.74 18.67
CA PRO A 239 33.56 6.86 17.98
C PRO A 239 32.54 6.43 16.90
N ALA A 240 32.77 5.29 16.23
CA ALA A 240 31.88 4.79 15.19
C ALA A 240 30.56 4.27 15.79
N PHE A 241 30.61 3.58 16.92
CA PHE A 241 29.40 3.14 17.64
C PHE A 241 28.66 4.30 18.31
N ARG A 242 29.38 5.26 18.90
CA ARG A 242 28.76 6.48 19.47
C ARG A 242 28.02 7.28 18.39
N SER A 243 28.57 7.36 17.19
CA SER A 243 27.93 8.01 16.03
C SER A 243 26.68 7.24 15.55
N LEU A 244 26.71 5.91 15.59
CA LEU A 244 25.54 5.05 15.31
C LEU A 244 24.41 5.30 16.31
N LEU A 245 24.71 5.32 17.62
CA LEU A 245 23.72 5.63 18.66
C LEU A 245 23.14 7.04 18.48
N LEU A 246 23.97 8.04 18.19
CA LEU A 246 23.52 9.41 17.93
C LEU A 246 22.56 9.47 16.74
N GLY A 247 22.91 8.84 15.62
CA GLY A 247 22.07 8.80 14.43
C GLY A 247 20.73 8.09 14.66
N GLY A 248 20.72 6.99 15.42
CA GLY A 248 19.49 6.29 15.82
C GLY A 248 18.59 7.13 16.71
N ILE A 249 19.17 7.83 17.70
CA ILE A 249 18.43 8.75 18.58
C ILE A 249 17.86 9.92 17.79
N ARG A 250 18.63 10.55 16.90
CA ARG A 250 18.17 11.68 16.06
C ARG A 250 17.07 11.26 15.07
N TYR A 251 17.13 10.05 14.53
CA TYR A 251 16.04 9.49 13.71
C TYR A 251 14.77 9.27 14.55
N ALA A 252 14.87 8.59 15.69
CA ALA A 252 13.74 8.34 16.58
C ALA A 252 13.08 9.66 17.04
N ALA A 253 13.88 10.68 17.38
CA ALA A 253 13.42 12.03 17.71
C ALA A 253 12.76 12.79 16.54
N GLY A 254 13.01 12.38 15.28
CA GLY A 254 12.47 12.99 14.06
C GLY A 254 13.33 14.10 13.45
N PHE A 255 14.57 14.28 13.91
CA PHE A 255 15.52 15.30 13.44
C PHE A 255 16.41 14.81 12.30
N ALA A 256 16.76 13.52 12.27
CA ALA A 256 17.32 12.88 11.08
C ALA A 256 16.18 12.24 10.27
N LYS A 257 16.08 12.61 8.98
CA LYS A 257 15.06 12.10 8.06
C LYS A 257 15.61 10.89 7.31
N ALA A 258 14.82 9.82 7.21
CA ALA A 258 15.18 8.61 6.49
C ALA A 258 13.94 7.81 6.08
N ASP A 259 14.02 7.13 4.93
CA ASP A 259 13.01 6.17 4.50
C ASP A 259 13.24 4.81 5.16
N CYS A 260 12.70 4.62 6.36
CA CYS A 260 12.80 3.34 7.09
C CYS A 260 11.65 2.36 6.78
N ARG A 261 10.93 2.49 5.65
CA ARG A 261 9.95 1.47 5.23
C ARG A 261 10.70 0.21 4.79
N ALA A 262 10.19 -0.98 5.11
CA ALA A 262 10.77 -2.25 4.68
C ALA A 262 10.96 -2.29 3.14
N GLU A 263 12.18 -2.61 2.70
CA GLU A 263 12.61 -2.53 1.31
C GLU A 263 12.80 -3.93 0.69
N THR A 264 12.05 -4.23 -0.38
CA THR A 264 12.15 -5.51 -1.10
C THR A 264 12.07 -5.35 -2.62
N GLY A 265 12.84 -6.17 -3.34
CA GLY A 265 12.77 -6.28 -4.81
C GLY A 265 13.50 -5.18 -5.60
N TYR A 266 14.45 -4.46 -4.99
CA TYR A 266 15.36 -3.57 -5.71
C TYR A 266 16.62 -4.30 -6.18
N THR A 267 17.04 -4.04 -7.41
CA THR A 267 18.30 -4.52 -8.00
C THR A 267 19.31 -3.37 -8.02
N PRO A 268 20.55 -3.54 -7.53
CA PRO A 268 21.56 -2.50 -7.60
C PRO A 268 21.99 -2.24 -9.05
N LEU A 269 22.01 -0.97 -9.44
CA LEU A 269 22.61 -0.47 -10.69
C LEU A 269 24.02 0.09 -10.46
N TYR A 270 24.29 0.62 -9.25
CA TYR A 270 25.61 1.05 -8.83
C TYR A 270 25.85 0.72 -7.35
N ASN A 271 26.88 -0.08 -7.10
CA ASN A 271 27.36 -0.50 -5.77
C ASN A 271 28.88 -0.29 -5.61
N GLY A 272 29.47 0.59 -6.43
CA GLY A 272 30.91 0.78 -6.61
C GLY A 272 31.41 0.31 -7.98
N SER A 273 30.75 -0.66 -8.60
CA SER A 273 31.02 -1.05 -9.99
C SER A 273 30.45 -0.05 -11.00
N THR A 274 31.24 0.34 -11.99
CA THR A 274 30.84 1.24 -13.09
C THR A 274 30.33 0.48 -14.33
N THR A 275 30.21 -0.85 -14.26
CA THR A 275 29.72 -1.68 -15.38
C THR A 275 28.32 -1.22 -15.83
N GLY A 276 28.16 -0.99 -17.13
CA GLY A 276 26.89 -0.56 -17.73
C GLY A 276 26.61 0.94 -17.66
N TRP A 277 27.49 1.73 -17.02
CA TRP A 277 27.41 3.18 -16.99
C TRP A 277 28.29 3.83 -18.07
N SER A 278 27.92 5.04 -18.48
CA SER A 278 28.55 5.81 -19.54
C SER A 278 28.57 7.30 -19.20
N GLN A 279 29.60 8.03 -19.64
CA GLN A 279 29.77 9.46 -19.39
C GLN A 279 29.55 10.25 -20.68
N ALA A 280 28.66 11.24 -20.61
CA ALA A 280 28.48 12.28 -21.63
C ALA A 280 29.01 13.63 -21.12
N GLY A 281 29.59 14.44 -22.02
CA GLY A 281 30.15 15.75 -21.70
C GLY A 281 31.55 15.72 -21.05
N PRO A 282 32.17 16.90 -20.83
CA PRO A 282 33.50 17.04 -20.19
C PRO A 282 33.51 16.80 -18.67
N GLY A 283 32.35 16.71 -18.02
CA GLY A 283 32.23 16.31 -16.62
C GLY A 283 32.61 14.85 -16.34
N SER A 284 32.94 14.56 -15.09
CA SER A 284 33.22 13.20 -14.62
C SER A 284 32.84 13.00 -13.15
N PHE A 285 32.99 11.77 -12.65
CA PHE A 285 32.82 11.45 -11.23
C PHE A 285 34.03 10.73 -10.68
N THR A 286 34.55 11.16 -9.53
CA THR A 286 35.48 10.34 -8.74
C THR A 286 34.70 9.21 -8.07
N ASN A 287 35.20 7.98 -8.14
CA ASN A 287 34.62 6.83 -7.45
C ASN A 287 35.53 6.40 -6.30
N THR A 288 35.09 6.57 -5.05
CA THR A 288 35.84 6.16 -3.85
C THR A 288 34.87 5.59 -2.82
N ASP A 289 35.18 4.42 -2.25
CA ASP A 289 34.32 3.72 -1.27
C ASP A 289 32.84 3.63 -1.72
N ALA A 290 32.65 3.19 -2.97
CA ALA A 290 31.37 3.09 -3.66
C ALA A 290 30.53 4.39 -3.63
N THR A 291 31.20 5.54 -3.60
CA THR A 291 30.60 6.87 -3.65
C THR A 291 31.13 7.61 -4.86
N LEU A 292 30.22 8.03 -5.75
CA LEU A 292 30.51 8.94 -6.86
C LEU A 292 30.50 10.37 -6.32
N THR A 293 31.36 11.27 -6.82
CA THR A 293 31.28 12.71 -6.54
C THR A 293 31.67 13.48 -7.80
N SER A 294 30.88 14.48 -8.18
CA SER A 294 31.07 15.28 -9.39
C SER A 294 32.43 15.99 -9.38
N THR A 295 33.09 16.02 -10.54
CA THR A 295 34.33 16.78 -10.77
C THR A 295 34.46 17.19 -12.23
N GLY A 296 35.02 18.37 -12.51
CA GLY A 296 35.22 18.87 -13.87
C GLY A 296 34.20 19.94 -14.27
N GLY A 297 33.51 19.77 -15.40
CA GLY A 297 32.44 20.67 -15.85
C GLY A 297 31.15 19.90 -16.15
N MET A 298 30.24 20.51 -16.93
CA MET A 298 28.95 19.90 -17.27
C MET A 298 29.09 18.48 -17.84
N GLY A 299 28.28 17.55 -17.36
CA GLY A 299 28.22 16.17 -17.84
C GLY A 299 27.03 15.39 -17.31
N LEU A 300 26.81 14.22 -17.89
CA LEU A 300 25.77 13.28 -17.49
C LEU A 300 26.36 11.87 -17.41
N TYR A 301 26.25 11.24 -16.24
CA TYR A 301 26.66 9.86 -16.04
C TYR A 301 25.42 8.97 -15.98
N TRP A 302 25.24 8.10 -16.96
CA TRP A 302 23.96 7.44 -17.23
C TRP A 302 24.11 5.94 -17.46
N TYR A 303 23.05 5.18 -17.13
CA TYR A 303 23.07 3.72 -17.20
C TYR A 303 22.74 3.21 -18.61
N GLN A 304 23.74 3.21 -19.49
CA GLN A 304 23.62 2.83 -20.91
C GLN A 304 23.16 1.38 -21.14
N ALA A 305 23.37 0.47 -20.20
CA ALA A 305 23.11 -0.95 -20.42
C ALA A 305 21.63 -1.33 -20.65
N LYS A 306 20.66 -0.51 -20.21
CA LYS A 306 19.22 -0.80 -20.37
C LYS A 306 18.36 0.47 -20.25
N GLU A 307 17.32 0.56 -21.10
CA GLU A 307 16.20 1.48 -20.93
C GLU A 307 15.15 0.89 -19.97
N PHE A 308 14.51 1.76 -19.18
CA PHE A 308 13.48 1.39 -18.22
C PHE A 308 12.13 1.98 -18.62
N LYS A 309 11.04 1.33 -18.18
CA LYS A 309 9.64 1.70 -18.49
C LYS A 309 8.91 2.18 -17.25
N SER A 310 8.07 1.34 -16.65
CA SER A 310 7.55 1.57 -15.31
C SER A 310 8.54 1.05 -14.26
N TYR A 311 8.98 1.90 -13.34
CA TYR A 311 9.97 1.55 -12.31
C TYR A 311 9.91 2.47 -11.09
N SER A 312 10.48 2.00 -9.99
CA SER A 312 10.93 2.83 -8.87
C SER A 312 12.46 2.83 -8.84
N LEU A 313 13.06 4.00 -9.05
CA LEU A 313 14.50 4.25 -8.95
C LEU A 313 14.78 4.83 -7.56
N LYS A 314 15.67 4.21 -6.79
CA LYS A 314 16.22 4.78 -5.57
C LYS A 314 17.70 5.10 -5.71
N LEU A 315 18.11 6.21 -5.15
CA LEU A 315 19.50 6.64 -5.07
C LEU A 315 19.69 7.59 -3.90
N ASP A 316 20.92 7.61 -3.40
CA ASP A 316 21.28 8.42 -2.25
C ASP A 316 22.26 9.51 -2.68
N TRP A 317 22.03 10.75 -2.23
CA TRP A 317 22.78 11.93 -2.61
C TRP A 317 23.14 12.82 -1.42
N ARG A 318 24.17 13.65 -1.58
CA ARG A 318 24.64 14.63 -0.58
C ARG A 318 25.35 15.79 -1.29
N MET A 319 25.01 17.02 -0.92
CA MET A 319 25.79 18.23 -1.23
C MET A 319 26.44 18.77 0.06
N PRO A 320 27.69 19.28 0.05
CA PRO A 320 28.32 19.88 1.22
C PRO A 320 27.75 21.25 1.58
N GLY A 321 27.24 22.02 0.60
CA GLY A 321 26.76 23.38 0.83
C GLY A 321 25.65 23.78 -0.13
N ASP A 322 25.95 24.77 -0.96
CA ASP A 322 25.09 25.33 -2.00
C ASP A 322 25.69 24.92 -3.34
N ASP A 323 25.27 23.76 -3.83
CA ASP A 323 25.77 23.07 -5.02
C ASP A 323 24.59 22.64 -5.91
N ASN A 324 24.77 22.64 -7.23
CA ASN A 324 23.74 22.27 -8.19
C ASN A 324 24.00 20.89 -8.83
N SER A 325 22.95 20.09 -8.99
CA SER A 325 22.95 18.83 -9.73
C SER A 325 21.50 18.41 -10.03
N GLY A 326 21.30 17.32 -10.77
CA GLY A 326 20.01 16.65 -10.88
C GLY A 326 20.10 15.15 -11.17
N VAL A 327 18.95 14.50 -11.14
CA VAL A 327 18.75 13.12 -11.64
C VAL A 327 17.88 13.17 -12.88
N PHE A 328 18.36 12.60 -13.98
CA PHE A 328 17.63 12.57 -15.24
C PHE A 328 16.90 11.25 -15.45
N VAL A 329 15.70 11.32 -16.02
CA VAL A 329 14.87 10.17 -16.42
C VAL A 329 14.24 10.39 -17.81
N GLY A 330 13.97 9.30 -18.53
CA GLY A 330 13.13 9.33 -19.75
C GLY A 330 13.76 9.98 -20.97
N PHE A 331 15.09 9.98 -21.09
CA PHE A 331 15.80 10.51 -22.25
C PHE A 331 16.37 9.39 -23.15
N PRO A 332 16.59 9.65 -24.45
CA PRO A 332 17.23 8.71 -25.36
C PRO A 332 18.76 8.68 -25.21
N SER A 333 19.37 7.56 -25.61
CA SER A 333 20.83 7.36 -25.67
C SER A 333 21.52 8.51 -26.42
N SER A 334 22.55 9.10 -25.80
CA SER A 334 23.38 10.15 -26.43
C SER A 334 24.75 10.29 -25.76
N THR A 335 25.71 10.86 -26.50
CA THR A 335 27.01 11.32 -25.97
C THR A 335 27.03 12.83 -25.68
N ASP A 336 25.98 13.57 -26.08
CA ASP A 336 25.74 14.96 -25.71
C ASP A 336 24.89 15.02 -24.42
N PRO A 337 25.40 15.59 -23.30
CA PRO A 337 24.63 15.68 -22.05
C PRO A 337 23.37 16.54 -22.20
N ASN A 338 23.33 17.49 -23.16
CA ASN A 338 22.14 18.30 -23.42
C ASN A 338 20.98 17.45 -23.98
N SER A 339 21.22 16.23 -24.47
CA SER A 339 20.15 15.32 -24.90
C SER A 339 19.15 15.06 -23.76
N ALA A 340 19.64 14.83 -22.54
CA ALA A 340 18.78 14.60 -21.38
C ALA A 340 18.05 15.88 -20.93
N VAL A 341 18.72 17.03 -21.00
CA VAL A 341 18.13 18.36 -20.73
C VAL A 341 17.01 18.69 -21.74
N ASN A 342 17.17 18.29 -23.01
CA ASN A 342 16.25 18.61 -24.09
C ASN A 342 15.13 17.58 -24.29
N GLN A 343 15.32 16.32 -23.88
CA GLN A 343 14.42 15.20 -24.21
C GLN A 343 14.02 14.32 -23.01
N GLY A 344 14.53 14.57 -21.80
CA GLY A 344 14.12 13.87 -20.58
C GLY A 344 13.54 14.81 -19.53
N TYR A 345 13.51 14.36 -18.27
CA TYR A 345 13.15 15.18 -17.12
C TYR A 345 14.23 15.14 -16.05
N GLU A 346 14.55 16.31 -15.51
CA GLU A 346 15.47 16.49 -14.39
C GLU A 346 14.70 16.61 -13.08
N ILE A 347 15.04 15.77 -12.11
CA ILE A 347 14.67 15.89 -10.70
C ILE A 347 15.82 16.62 -10.03
N GLN A 348 15.61 17.90 -9.74
CA GLN A 348 16.66 18.83 -9.36
C GLN A 348 17.20 18.59 -7.95
N ILE A 349 18.47 18.88 -7.71
CA ILE A 349 19.18 18.87 -6.43
C ILE A 349 19.89 20.23 -6.33
N ASP A 350 19.28 21.16 -5.60
CA ASP A 350 19.78 22.54 -5.44
C ASP A 350 19.22 23.18 -4.16
N ALA A 351 20.06 23.91 -3.42
CA ALA A 351 19.72 24.52 -2.13
C ALA A 351 19.16 25.96 -2.20
N THR A 352 19.39 26.71 -3.29
CA THR A 352 19.11 28.17 -3.37
C THR A 352 18.25 28.61 -4.56
N ASP A 353 17.94 27.72 -5.51
CA ASP A 353 17.15 28.05 -6.70
C ASP A 353 15.66 28.39 -6.44
N THR A 354 14.99 28.94 -7.47
CA THR A 354 13.55 29.27 -7.44
C THR A 354 12.67 28.02 -7.22
N SER A 355 11.41 28.20 -6.82
CA SER A 355 10.52 27.08 -6.43
C SER A 355 10.35 26.00 -7.52
N ASP A 356 10.39 26.39 -8.79
CA ASP A 356 10.33 25.53 -9.98
C ASP A 356 11.68 24.89 -10.38
N LYS A 357 12.76 25.20 -9.64
CA LYS A 357 14.14 24.75 -9.87
C LYS A 357 14.87 24.33 -8.59
N THR A 358 14.17 24.18 -7.48
CA THR A 358 14.77 23.77 -6.20
C THR A 358 14.80 22.24 -6.06
N THR A 359 15.54 21.71 -5.08
CA THR A 359 15.55 20.30 -4.68
C THR A 359 14.17 19.64 -4.76
N GLY A 360 14.04 18.63 -5.64
CA GLY A 360 12.84 17.83 -5.87
C GLY A 360 11.81 18.41 -6.85
N SER A 361 12.07 19.58 -7.42
CA SER A 361 11.32 20.07 -8.58
C SER A 361 11.57 19.19 -9.81
N ILE A 362 10.59 19.16 -10.72
CA ILE A 362 10.84 18.75 -12.11
C ILE A 362 11.28 20.02 -12.82
N TYR A 363 12.58 20.16 -13.10
CA TYR A 363 13.24 21.44 -13.36
C TYR A 363 12.55 22.26 -14.46
N GLY A 364 11.99 23.41 -14.12
CA GLY A 364 11.29 24.31 -15.04
C GLY A 364 9.89 23.85 -15.49
N PHE A 365 9.42 22.67 -15.05
CA PHE A 365 8.09 22.12 -15.36
C PHE A 365 7.14 22.09 -14.15
N LYS A 366 7.64 21.70 -12.97
CA LYS A 366 6.81 21.60 -11.76
C LYS A 366 7.61 21.73 -10.46
N SER A 367 7.32 22.79 -9.71
CA SER A 367 7.75 22.97 -8.32
C SER A 367 7.47 21.74 -7.46
N ALA A 368 8.37 21.42 -6.54
CA ALA A 368 8.07 20.54 -5.42
C ALA A 368 6.98 21.15 -4.51
N ASP A 369 6.32 20.31 -3.71
CA ASP A 369 5.66 20.75 -2.49
C ASP A 369 6.76 21.19 -1.51
N ILE A 370 6.91 22.51 -1.39
CA ILE A 370 7.97 23.15 -0.59
C ILE A 370 7.86 22.77 0.90
N ALA A 371 6.64 22.65 1.44
CA ALA A 371 6.43 22.30 2.84
C ALA A 371 6.76 20.82 3.11
N ALA A 372 6.39 19.93 2.19
CA ALA A 372 6.76 18.51 2.26
C ALA A 372 8.27 18.32 2.07
N ARG A 373 8.90 19.06 1.15
CA ARG A 373 10.36 19.11 0.94
C ARG A 373 11.07 19.51 2.23
N ASP A 374 10.72 20.66 2.81
CA ASP A 374 11.40 21.19 4.00
C ASP A 374 11.18 20.33 5.25
N GLY A 375 10.02 19.66 5.36
CA GLY A 375 9.76 18.68 6.41
C GLY A 375 10.57 17.38 6.27
N ALA A 376 11.10 17.08 5.09
CA ALA A 376 11.75 15.83 4.73
C ALA A 376 13.24 15.94 4.39
N LEU A 377 13.75 17.13 4.06
CA LEU A 377 15.13 17.38 3.68
C LEU A 377 16.08 17.32 4.89
N ASN A 378 17.18 16.58 4.79
CA ASN A 378 18.30 16.67 5.72
C ASN A 378 19.20 17.85 5.33
N PRO A 379 19.86 18.53 6.29
CA PRO A 379 20.69 19.71 6.03
C PRO A 379 21.93 19.40 5.16
N PRO A 380 22.58 20.42 4.56
CA PRO A 380 23.83 20.25 3.82
C PRO A 380 24.89 19.47 4.61
N GLY A 381 25.67 18.66 3.89
CA GLY A 381 26.62 17.69 4.44
C GLY A 381 26.00 16.36 4.90
N ALA A 382 24.68 16.29 5.11
CA ALA A 382 23.97 15.04 5.39
C ALA A 382 23.46 14.36 4.11
N TRP A 383 23.29 13.04 4.18
CA TRP A 383 22.75 12.25 3.08
C TRP A 383 21.23 12.33 3.00
N ASN A 384 20.71 12.24 1.78
CA ASN A 384 19.29 12.21 1.44
C ASN A 384 19.05 11.07 0.44
N THR A 385 17.91 10.39 0.55
CA THR A 385 17.46 9.40 -0.44
C THR A 385 16.36 9.99 -1.30
N TYR A 386 16.48 9.84 -2.63
CA TYR A 386 15.34 9.93 -3.54
C TYR A 386 14.77 8.56 -3.85
N GLU A 387 13.44 8.48 -3.89
CA GLU A 387 12.69 7.46 -4.62
C GLU A 387 11.95 8.19 -5.76
N ILE A 388 12.28 7.83 -7.00
CA ILE A 388 11.71 8.40 -8.22
C ILE A 388 10.90 7.29 -8.89
N ARG A 389 9.58 7.44 -8.94
CA ARG A 389 8.68 6.46 -9.57
C ARG A 389 8.23 6.97 -10.92
N VAL A 390 8.41 6.15 -11.94
CA VAL A 390 7.88 6.35 -13.29
C VAL A 390 6.85 5.26 -13.56
N GLU A 391 5.63 5.66 -13.92
CA GLU A 391 4.54 4.75 -14.28
C GLU A 391 3.79 5.32 -15.49
N GLY A 392 4.10 4.81 -16.69
CA GLY A 392 3.66 5.43 -17.94
C GLY A 392 4.24 6.84 -18.10
N GLU A 393 3.38 7.85 -18.23
CA GLU A 393 3.78 9.26 -18.30
C GLU A 393 3.81 9.96 -16.92
N ARG A 394 3.57 9.24 -15.82
CA ARG A 394 3.56 9.81 -14.47
C ARG A 394 4.93 9.69 -13.80
N LEU A 395 5.40 10.79 -13.21
CA LEU A 395 6.67 10.91 -12.49
C LEU A 395 6.39 11.38 -11.05
N GLN A 396 6.66 10.55 -10.05
CA GLN A 396 6.55 10.91 -8.64
C GLN A 396 7.94 10.96 -7.99
N VAL A 397 8.16 11.97 -7.14
CA VAL A 397 9.42 12.13 -6.40
C VAL A 397 9.13 12.08 -4.91
N PHE A 398 9.83 11.19 -4.20
CA PHE A 398 9.83 11.12 -2.75
C PHE A 398 11.24 11.40 -2.23
N LEU A 399 11.33 12.21 -1.18
CA LEU A 399 12.56 12.57 -0.48
C LEU A 399 12.48 11.98 0.93
N ASN A 400 13.45 11.14 1.31
CA ASN A 400 13.50 10.46 2.62
C ASN A 400 12.17 9.80 3.02
N GLY A 401 11.46 9.22 2.05
CA GLY A 401 10.17 8.52 2.22
C GLY A 401 8.92 9.40 2.13
N VAL A 402 9.06 10.73 2.11
CA VAL A 402 7.95 11.69 1.96
C VAL A 402 7.76 12.05 0.50
N LYS A 403 6.53 11.97 -0.04
CA LYS A 403 6.28 12.42 -1.43
C LYS A 403 6.32 13.95 -1.49
N ILE A 404 7.15 14.47 -2.39
CA ILE A 404 7.35 15.92 -2.58
C ILE A 404 7.01 16.39 -4.00
N ASN A 405 6.87 15.49 -4.98
CA ASN A 405 6.39 15.84 -6.32
C ASN A 405 5.55 14.72 -6.95
N ASP A 406 4.65 15.10 -7.85
CA ASP A 406 3.71 14.23 -8.56
C ASP A 406 3.34 14.89 -9.88
N PHE A 407 4.16 14.63 -10.90
CA PHE A 407 4.09 15.21 -12.24
C PHE A 407 3.50 14.20 -13.22
N THR A 408 2.87 14.69 -14.29
CA THR A 408 2.43 13.87 -15.42
C THR A 408 2.87 14.57 -16.69
N ASN A 409 3.68 13.88 -17.49
CA ASN A 409 4.15 14.38 -18.76
C ASN A 409 2.98 14.52 -19.75
N THR A 410 3.04 15.58 -20.56
CA THR A 410 2.14 15.82 -21.71
C THR A 410 2.92 16.16 -22.98
N ASP A 411 4.25 16.23 -22.93
CA ASP A 411 5.13 16.47 -24.07
C ASP A 411 5.52 15.11 -24.70
N PRO A 412 5.07 14.80 -25.94
CA PRO A 412 5.39 13.55 -26.59
C PRO A 412 6.88 13.41 -26.95
N VAL A 413 7.64 14.51 -26.97
CA VAL A 413 9.10 14.49 -27.21
C VAL A 413 9.86 14.00 -25.97
N ARG A 414 9.27 14.15 -24.77
CA ARG A 414 9.86 13.79 -23.47
C ARG A 414 9.17 12.58 -22.81
N SER A 415 8.73 11.61 -23.61
CA SER A 415 7.95 10.47 -23.12
C SER A 415 8.70 9.67 -22.05
N LEU A 416 8.04 9.46 -20.91
CA LEU A 416 8.56 8.67 -19.78
C LEU A 416 8.30 7.17 -19.95
N GLN A 417 7.54 6.75 -20.97
CA GLN A 417 7.14 5.34 -21.15
C GLN A 417 8.30 4.38 -21.40
N GLN A 418 9.41 4.89 -21.95
CA GLN A 418 10.66 4.15 -22.14
C GLN A 418 11.83 5.13 -22.28
N GLY A 419 12.88 4.96 -21.49
CA GLY A 419 14.10 5.75 -21.64
C GLY A 419 15.18 5.42 -20.60
N TYR A 420 16.27 6.16 -20.64
CA TYR A 420 17.41 5.99 -19.74
C TYR A 420 17.27 6.78 -18.44
N ILE A 421 18.16 6.47 -17.50
CA ILE A 421 18.35 7.21 -16.25
C ILE A 421 19.80 7.69 -16.14
N GLY A 422 20.04 8.80 -15.45
CA GLY A 422 21.37 9.31 -15.19
C GLY A 422 21.45 10.30 -14.04
N ILE A 423 22.67 10.59 -13.60
CA ILE A 423 22.99 11.61 -12.61
C ILE A 423 23.82 12.72 -13.29
N GLN A 424 23.53 13.96 -12.95
CA GLN A 424 24.19 15.12 -13.53
C GLN A 424 25.49 15.46 -12.80
N ASN A 425 26.44 16.00 -13.53
CA ASN A 425 27.49 16.87 -13.01
C ASN A 425 27.22 18.25 -13.64
N HIS A 426 26.83 19.24 -12.84
CA HIS A 426 26.36 20.52 -13.36
C HIS A 426 27.51 21.42 -13.84
N GLY A 427 28.47 21.72 -12.96
CA GLY A 427 29.49 22.73 -13.21
C GLY A 427 30.76 22.58 -12.40
N THR A 428 31.76 23.41 -12.73
CA THR A 428 33.04 23.43 -12.03
C THR A 428 32.89 24.09 -10.67
N GLY A 429 32.88 23.26 -9.62
CA GLY A 429 32.73 23.70 -8.23
C GLY A 429 31.46 23.17 -7.55
N ASP A 430 30.58 22.47 -8.29
CA ASP A 430 29.41 21.78 -7.73
C ASP A 430 29.83 20.39 -7.20
N ASP A 431 29.95 20.22 -5.88
CA ASP A 431 30.51 19.02 -5.22
C ASP A 431 29.42 18.03 -4.74
N VAL A 432 28.57 17.53 -5.65
CA VAL A 432 27.48 16.60 -5.30
C VAL A 432 27.93 15.12 -5.33
N SER A 433 27.74 14.44 -4.20
CA SER A 433 28.01 12.99 -4.05
C SER A 433 26.77 12.14 -4.31
N PHE A 434 26.95 10.97 -4.92
CA PHE A 434 25.91 9.95 -5.16
C PHE A 434 26.36 8.54 -4.78
N ARG A 435 25.44 7.70 -4.28
CA ARG A 435 25.66 6.26 -4.06
C ARG A 435 24.38 5.44 -4.08
N ASN A 436 24.54 4.11 -3.97
CA ASN A 436 23.45 3.16 -3.70
C ASN A 436 22.29 3.24 -4.72
N ILE A 437 22.64 3.42 -6.01
CA ILE A 437 21.68 3.57 -7.09
C ILE A 437 21.10 2.18 -7.41
N ARG A 438 19.78 2.03 -7.27
CA ARG A 438 19.08 0.74 -7.31
C ARG A 438 17.68 0.92 -7.88
N ILE A 439 17.19 -0.07 -8.61
CA ILE A 439 15.91 0.02 -9.35
C ILE A 439 15.02 -1.18 -9.12
N LYS A 440 13.71 -0.94 -9.09
CA LYS A 440 12.66 -1.96 -9.03
C LYS A 440 11.72 -1.74 -10.19
N GLU A 441 11.71 -2.65 -11.16
CA GLU A 441 10.75 -2.58 -12.27
C GLU A 441 9.33 -2.89 -11.76
N LEU A 442 8.39 -2.03 -12.13
CA LEU A 442 6.98 -2.14 -11.77
C LEU A 442 6.27 -2.73 -13.00
N GLY A 443 5.72 -3.94 -12.88
CA GLY A 443 5.12 -4.65 -14.02
C GLY A 443 4.14 -3.76 -14.79
N GLY A 444 4.29 -3.70 -16.12
CA GLY A 444 3.80 -2.62 -16.99
C GLY A 444 2.29 -2.50 -17.20
N GLY A 445 1.50 -2.44 -16.11
CA GLY A 445 0.10 -2.03 -16.12
C GLY A 445 -0.04 -0.61 -15.61
N ASN A 446 -0.18 0.37 -16.52
CA ASN A 446 -0.61 1.71 -16.15
C ASN A 446 -2.05 1.63 -15.60
N PRO A 447 -2.31 2.00 -14.33
CA PRO A 447 -3.65 1.88 -13.75
C PRO A 447 -4.67 2.88 -14.30
N ASN A 448 -4.26 3.88 -15.10
CA ASN A 448 -5.19 4.87 -15.66
C ASN A 448 -4.69 5.52 -16.97
N PRO A 449 -4.84 4.88 -18.15
CA PRO A 449 -4.73 5.56 -19.44
C PRO A 449 -6.03 6.33 -19.74
N GLY A 450 -5.93 7.48 -20.42
CA GLY A 450 -7.09 8.18 -20.98
C GLY A 450 -7.75 7.43 -22.15
N PRO A 451 -8.44 8.13 -23.07
CA PRO A 451 -8.90 7.53 -24.31
C PRO A 451 -7.75 6.81 -25.04
N SER A 452 -7.98 5.59 -25.52
CA SER A 452 -6.97 4.82 -26.25
C SER A 452 -7.49 4.40 -27.61
N THR A 453 -6.85 4.86 -28.68
CA THR A 453 -7.20 4.54 -30.08
C THR A 453 -6.32 3.43 -30.62
N TYR A 454 -6.89 2.55 -31.44
CA TYR A 454 -6.26 1.40 -32.07
C TYR A 454 -6.69 1.32 -33.54
N GLU A 455 -5.78 0.91 -34.42
CA GLU A 455 -6.09 0.60 -35.82
C GLU A 455 -6.91 -0.70 -35.90
N GLY A 456 -7.87 -0.76 -36.82
CA GLY A 456 -8.78 -1.90 -36.97
C GLY A 456 -8.08 -3.15 -37.48
N GLU A 457 -7.14 -3.01 -38.42
CA GLU A 457 -6.36 -4.12 -38.95
C GLU A 457 -5.28 -4.63 -37.96
N ALA A 458 -5.03 -3.94 -36.85
CA ALA A 458 -4.08 -4.34 -35.81
C ALA A 458 -4.64 -5.44 -34.86
N TYR A 459 -5.43 -6.37 -35.38
CA TYR A 459 -5.95 -7.50 -34.62
C TYR A 459 -4.87 -8.55 -34.35
N THR A 460 -4.98 -9.22 -33.20
CA THR A 460 -4.03 -10.25 -32.74
C THR A 460 -4.59 -11.67 -32.82
N SER A 461 -5.89 -11.79 -33.06
CA SER A 461 -6.59 -13.04 -33.40
C SER A 461 -7.85 -12.68 -34.20
N SER A 462 -8.31 -13.55 -35.10
CA SER A 462 -9.52 -13.29 -35.89
C SER A 462 -10.10 -14.56 -36.52
N ALA A 463 -11.29 -14.43 -37.11
CA ALA A 463 -11.80 -15.32 -38.15
C ALA A 463 -12.55 -14.51 -39.23
N GLY A 464 -12.40 -14.92 -40.49
CA GLY A 464 -13.07 -14.35 -41.67
C GLY A 464 -12.46 -13.06 -42.21
N VAL A 465 -12.23 -12.07 -41.33
CA VAL A 465 -11.69 -10.74 -41.66
C VAL A 465 -10.25 -10.73 -42.16
N GLN A 466 -9.90 -9.74 -42.99
CA GLN A 466 -8.54 -9.49 -43.50
C GLN A 466 -8.29 -7.97 -43.66
N PRO A 467 -7.03 -7.49 -43.72
CA PRO A 467 -6.76 -6.08 -44.00
C PRO A 467 -7.18 -5.72 -45.44
N ALA A 468 -7.85 -4.59 -45.63
CA ALA A 468 -8.15 -4.02 -46.96
C ALA A 468 -7.41 -2.69 -47.16
N ASP A 469 -6.88 -2.46 -48.37
CA ASP A 469 -6.15 -1.22 -48.71
C ASP A 469 -7.15 -0.09 -49.06
N HIS A 470 -7.18 0.96 -48.24
CA HIS A 470 -8.06 2.13 -48.41
C HIS A 470 -7.28 3.43 -48.19
N ALA A 471 -7.07 4.20 -49.26
CA ALA A 471 -6.18 5.36 -49.22
C ALA A 471 -6.66 6.50 -48.31
N SER A 472 -7.95 6.51 -47.94
CA SER A 472 -8.55 7.48 -47.00
C SER A 472 -8.69 6.95 -45.56
N ALA A 473 -8.16 5.76 -45.27
CA ALA A 473 -8.06 5.18 -43.94
C ALA A 473 -6.79 5.65 -43.18
N SER A 474 -6.81 5.58 -41.85
CA SER A 474 -5.61 5.62 -41.01
C SER A 474 -4.68 4.47 -41.41
N GLY A 475 -3.37 4.70 -41.40
CA GLY A 475 -2.40 3.73 -41.92
C GLY A 475 -2.54 3.35 -43.42
N GLY A 476 -3.56 3.85 -44.13
CA GLY A 476 -3.93 3.43 -45.48
C GLY A 476 -4.67 2.08 -45.54
N ARG A 477 -5.13 1.54 -44.40
CA ARG A 477 -5.76 0.22 -44.29
C ARG A 477 -6.93 0.19 -43.32
N THR A 478 -7.76 -0.84 -43.46
CA THR A 478 -8.89 -1.13 -42.58
C THR A 478 -8.90 -2.62 -42.20
N LEU A 479 -9.61 -2.95 -41.12
CA LEU A 479 -10.23 -4.26 -40.99
C LEU A 479 -11.35 -4.38 -42.02
N GLY A 480 -11.15 -5.19 -43.05
CA GLY A 480 -12.10 -5.37 -44.15
C GLY A 480 -12.49 -6.83 -44.38
N TYR A 481 -13.17 -7.04 -45.51
CA TYR A 481 -13.74 -8.34 -45.91
C TYR A 481 -14.74 -8.93 -44.88
N ILE A 482 -15.31 -8.09 -44.01
CA ILE A 482 -16.15 -8.51 -42.90
C ILE A 482 -17.49 -9.07 -43.40
N GLU A 483 -17.76 -10.34 -43.13
CA GLU A 483 -19.06 -11.00 -43.37
C GLU A 483 -19.80 -11.34 -42.05
N ASN A 484 -21.02 -11.85 -42.16
CA ASN A 484 -21.84 -12.20 -41.00
C ASN A 484 -21.31 -13.43 -40.27
N GLY A 485 -20.87 -13.24 -39.02
CA GLY A 485 -20.30 -14.28 -38.14
C GLY A 485 -18.80 -14.08 -37.86
N ASP A 486 -18.16 -13.14 -38.55
CA ASP A 486 -16.73 -12.86 -38.42
C ASP A 486 -16.40 -12.10 -37.13
N TRP A 487 -15.12 -12.12 -36.75
CA TRP A 487 -14.63 -11.46 -35.55
C TRP A 487 -13.13 -11.12 -35.57
N ALA A 488 -12.74 -10.14 -34.75
CA ALA A 488 -11.36 -9.71 -34.52
C ALA A 488 -11.10 -9.47 -33.02
N GLY A 489 -9.94 -9.88 -32.50
CA GLY A 489 -9.56 -9.79 -31.09
C GLY A 489 -8.21 -9.11 -30.88
N TYR A 490 -8.16 -8.18 -29.92
CA TYR A 490 -7.06 -7.22 -29.73
C TYR A 490 -6.48 -7.33 -28.32
N SER A 491 -5.46 -8.18 -28.16
CA SER A 491 -4.83 -8.45 -26.85
C SER A 491 -4.16 -7.23 -26.22
N GLN A 492 -3.72 -6.27 -27.04
CA GLN A 492 -3.13 -4.99 -26.66
C GLN A 492 -4.15 -3.92 -26.24
N ALA A 493 -5.45 -4.15 -26.42
CA ALA A 493 -6.50 -3.17 -26.18
C ALA A 493 -7.40 -3.57 -24.98
N PRO A 494 -7.00 -3.23 -23.74
CA PRO A 494 -7.74 -3.61 -22.54
C PRO A 494 -8.99 -2.75 -22.35
N LEU A 495 -10.12 -3.41 -22.08
CA LEU A 495 -11.40 -2.76 -21.80
C LEU A 495 -11.48 -2.14 -20.41
N ASN A 496 -10.53 -2.43 -19.52
CA ASN A 496 -10.49 -1.97 -18.13
C ASN A 496 -10.76 -0.46 -18.02
N GLY A 497 -11.84 -0.09 -17.34
CA GLY A 497 -12.24 1.31 -17.12
C GLY A 497 -12.87 2.02 -18.33
N ALA A 498 -13.06 1.34 -19.46
CA ALA A 498 -13.71 1.92 -20.64
C ALA A 498 -15.23 1.97 -20.47
N THR A 499 -15.80 3.16 -20.68
CA THR A 499 -17.25 3.42 -20.62
C THR A 499 -17.87 3.64 -21.99
N THR A 500 -17.07 3.85 -23.03
CA THR A 500 -17.56 4.07 -24.40
C THR A 500 -16.57 3.48 -25.40
N PHE A 501 -17.13 2.88 -26.45
CA PHE A 501 -16.39 2.40 -27.61
C PHE A 501 -16.83 3.21 -28.82
N THR A 502 -15.87 3.82 -29.51
CA THR A 502 -16.12 4.72 -30.65
C THR A 502 -15.27 4.26 -31.82
N ALA A 503 -15.87 3.91 -32.97
CA ALA A 503 -15.16 3.41 -34.15
C ALA A 503 -15.39 4.28 -35.40
N ARG A 504 -14.36 4.44 -36.23
CA ARG A 504 -14.45 4.99 -37.59
C ARG A 504 -14.63 3.81 -38.55
N VAL A 505 -15.66 3.86 -39.38
CA VAL A 505 -16.13 2.72 -40.20
C VAL A 505 -16.61 3.19 -41.57
N SER A 506 -16.54 2.34 -42.59
CA SER A 506 -17.10 2.58 -43.93
C SER A 506 -17.94 1.40 -44.41
N SER A 507 -18.83 1.60 -45.37
CA SER A 507 -19.65 0.52 -45.93
C SER A 507 -20.14 0.87 -47.34
N GLY A 508 -19.74 0.06 -48.31
CA GLY A 508 -20.38 0.01 -49.63
C GLY A 508 -21.59 -0.94 -49.69
N GLY A 509 -21.69 -1.88 -48.74
CA GLY A 509 -22.78 -2.86 -48.62
C GLY A 509 -24.03 -2.33 -47.90
N ALA A 510 -24.91 -3.22 -47.45
CA ALA A 510 -26.11 -2.83 -46.70
C ALA A 510 -25.83 -2.30 -45.28
N GLY A 511 -24.58 -2.45 -44.80
CA GLY A 511 -24.23 -2.25 -43.40
C GLY A 511 -24.45 -3.51 -42.56
N GLY A 512 -24.34 -3.37 -41.24
CA GLY A 512 -24.48 -4.46 -40.28
C GLY A 512 -24.44 -3.97 -38.84
N THR A 513 -24.06 -4.84 -37.91
CA THR A 513 -23.89 -4.53 -36.49
C THR A 513 -22.52 -4.97 -36.01
N LEU A 514 -21.82 -4.07 -35.33
CA LEU A 514 -20.58 -4.33 -34.61
C LEU A 514 -20.90 -4.46 -33.12
N GLN A 515 -20.47 -5.56 -32.52
CA GLN A 515 -20.60 -5.83 -31.09
C GLN A 515 -19.23 -5.89 -30.42
N VAL A 516 -19.11 -5.22 -29.28
CA VAL A 516 -17.91 -5.19 -28.44
C VAL A 516 -18.07 -6.24 -27.33
N ARG A 517 -17.10 -7.14 -27.18
CA ARG A 517 -17.11 -8.27 -26.25
C ARG A 517 -15.82 -8.33 -25.42
N SER A 518 -15.94 -8.87 -24.21
CA SER A 518 -14.79 -9.11 -23.31
C SER A 518 -14.21 -10.51 -23.50
N GLY A 519 -12.89 -10.62 -23.65
CA GLY A 519 -12.12 -11.85 -23.43
C GLY A 519 -12.21 -12.94 -24.49
N SER A 520 -13.31 -13.04 -25.25
CA SER A 520 -13.41 -13.90 -26.44
C SER A 520 -14.50 -13.43 -27.41
N ALA A 521 -14.48 -13.97 -28.64
CA ALA A 521 -15.53 -13.76 -29.64
C ALA A 521 -16.91 -14.29 -29.21
N THR A 522 -16.98 -15.21 -28.25
CA THR A 522 -18.24 -15.70 -27.66
C THR A 522 -18.57 -15.06 -26.31
N GLY A 523 -17.72 -14.15 -25.82
CA GLY A 523 -17.90 -13.44 -24.56
C GLY A 523 -19.11 -12.52 -24.54
N ALA A 524 -19.46 -12.00 -23.35
CA ALA A 524 -20.62 -11.13 -23.19
C ALA A 524 -20.54 -9.89 -24.09
N VAL A 525 -21.66 -9.49 -24.70
CA VAL A 525 -21.77 -8.22 -25.44
C VAL A 525 -21.85 -7.08 -24.43
N LEU A 526 -20.85 -6.21 -24.47
CA LEU A 526 -20.69 -5.06 -23.57
C LEU A 526 -21.29 -3.79 -24.19
N GLY A 527 -21.17 -3.66 -25.50
CA GLY A 527 -21.74 -2.58 -26.31
C GLY A 527 -22.05 -3.08 -27.71
N SER A 528 -23.00 -2.45 -28.39
CA SER A 528 -23.44 -2.82 -29.74
C SER A 528 -23.79 -1.56 -30.53
N VAL A 529 -23.40 -1.51 -31.80
CA VAL A 529 -23.69 -0.38 -32.68
C VAL A 529 -24.04 -0.84 -34.09
N THR A 530 -25.11 -0.29 -34.64
CA THR A 530 -25.51 -0.53 -36.03
C THR A 530 -24.74 0.41 -36.95
N ILE A 531 -24.12 -0.15 -37.98
CA ILE A 531 -23.34 0.56 -38.99
C ILE A 531 -24.17 0.60 -40.28
N PRO A 532 -24.65 1.77 -40.72
CA PRO A 532 -25.39 1.91 -41.98
C PRO A 532 -24.45 1.92 -43.19
N ASN A 533 -25.00 1.74 -44.39
CA ASN A 533 -24.31 2.10 -45.63
C ASN A 533 -23.81 3.55 -45.54
N THR A 534 -22.52 3.78 -45.75
CA THR A 534 -21.91 5.12 -45.58
C THR A 534 -21.82 5.91 -46.88
N GLY A 535 -22.10 5.26 -48.02
CA GLY A 535 -21.99 5.78 -49.37
C GLY A 535 -20.82 5.19 -50.17
N GLY A 536 -20.11 4.18 -49.66
CA GLY A 536 -18.95 3.55 -50.30
C GLY A 536 -17.79 3.28 -49.34
N TRP A 537 -16.83 2.45 -49.77
CA TRP A 537 -15.72 1.97 -48.93
C TRP A 537 -14.70 3.05 -48.53
N GLU A 538 -14.54 4.12 -49.33
CA GLU A 538 -13.74 5.30 -48.97
C GLU A 538 -14.50 6.35 -48.12
N ASN A 539 -15.80 6.13 -47.86
CA ASN A 539 -16.64 7.10 -47.15
C ASN A 539 -16.76 6.72 -45.67
N PHE A 540 -15.82 7.18 -44.84
CA PHE A 540 -15.79 6.87 -43.42
C PHE A 540 -16.76 7.72 -42.58
N ARG A 541 -17.34 7.11 -41.53
CA ARG A 541 -18.16 7.76 -40.50
C ARG A 541 -17.78 7.24 -39.12
N THR A 542 -17.96 8.07 -38.10
CA THR A 542 -17.79 7.65 -36.70
C THR A 542 -19.11 7.11 -36.14
N VAL A 543 -19.05 5.96 -35.49
CA VAL A 543 -20.14 5.32 -34.74
C VAL A 543 -19.67 5.09 -33.30
N SER A 544 -20.58 5.08 -32.33
CA SER A 544 -20.22 4.92 -30.92
C SER A 544 -21.30 4.16 -30.15
N THR A 545 -20.91 3.48 -29.07
CA THR A 545 -21.80 2.76 -28.16
C THR A 545 -21.27 2.81 -26.73
N PRO A 546 -22.13 3.04 -25.71
CA PRO A 546 -21.71 2.90 -24.32
C PRO A 546 -21.32 1.46 -24.02
N LEU A 547 -20.30 1.27 -23.19
CA LEU A 547 -19.90 -0.02 -22.68
C LEU A 547 -20.55 -0.27 -21.32
N THR A 548 -21.19 -1.43 -21.20
CA THR A 548 -21.91 -1.88 -20.01
C THR A 548 -21.16 -3.03 -19.33
N GLY A 549 -21.44 -3.26 -18.04
CA GLY A 549 -20.94 -4.44 -17.33
C GLY A 549 -19.50 -4.36 -16.81
N SER A 550 -18.95 -3.15 -16.56
CA SER A 550 -17.62 -2.94 -15.95
C SER A 550 -16.50 -3.75 -16.62
N PRO A 551 -16.24 -3.51 -17.91
CA PRO A 551 -15.55 -4.49 -18.75
C PRO A 551 -14.05 -4.61 -18.44
N THR A 552 -13.52 -5.82 -18.57
CA THR A 552 -12.12 -6.15 -18.25
C THR A 552 -11.52 -7.15 -19.22
N GLY A 553 -10.21 -7.07 -19.41
CA GLY A 553 -9.47 -7.93 -20.35
C GLY A 553 -9.50 -7.40 -21.78
N PRO A 554 -9.00 -8.18 -22.76
CA PRO A 554 -8.86 -7.73 -24.14
C PRO A 554 -10.21 -7.62 -24.85
N VAL A 555 -10.31 -6.64 -25.75
CA VAL A 555 -11.50 -6.43 -26.58
C VAL A 555 -11.57 -7.42 -27.74
N PHE A 556 -12.78 -7.93 -27.97
CA PHE A 556 -13.16 -8.66 -29.17
C PHE A 556 -14.31 -7.92 -29.87
N LEU A 557 -14.21 -7.79 -31.18
CA LEU A 557 -15.24 -7.24 -32.04
C LEU A 557 -15.86 -8.39 -32.84
N THR A 558 -17.19 -8.51 -32.83
CA THR A 558 -17.93 -9.51 -33.62
C THR A 558 -18.94 -8.84 -34.51
N PHE A 559 -19.13 -9.37 -35.71
CA PHE A 559 -19.84 -8.70 -36.80
C PHE A 559 -21.03 -9.54 -37.29
N THR A 560 -22.21 -8.92 -37.38
CA THR A 560 -23.45 -9.59 -37.81
C THR A 560 -24.24 -8.75 -38.80
N GLY A 561 -24.90 -9.36 -39.77
CA GLY A 561 -25.61 -8.64 -40.83
C GLY A 561 -26.21 -9.55 -41.91
N GLY A 562 -26.44 -8.98 -43.10
CA GLY A 562 -26.93 -9.71 -44.26
C GLY A 562 -25.86 -10.55 -44.96
N ALA A 563 -26.15 -11.03 -46.16
CA ALA A 563 -25.18 -11.74 -47.01
C ALA A 563 -24.26 -10.76 -47.74
N GLY A 564 -22.97 -11.11 -47.86
CA GLY A 564 -21.91 -10.29 -48.46
C GLY A 564 -21.26 -9.32 -47.47
N SER A 565 -20.27 -8.57 -47.95
CA SER A 565 -19.44 -7.68 -47.12
C SER A 565 -20.27 -6.58 -46.43
N LEU A 566 -20.15 -6.49 -45.10
CA LEU A 566 -20.99 -5.66 -44.25
C LEU A 566 -20.51 -4.21 -44.18
N PHE A 567 -19.29 -4.02 -43.68
CA PHE A 567 -18.62 -2.75 -43.42
C PHE A 567 -17.15 -3.01 -43.11
N ASP A 568 -16.34 -1.96 -43.10
CA ASP A 568 -14.94 -1.97 -42.71
C ASP A 568 -14.75 -1.15 -41.43
N VAL A 569 -13.76 -1.52 -40.60
CA VAL A 569 -13.36 -0.77 -39.40
C VAL A 569 -11.96 -0.21 -39.60
N ASP A 570 -11.86 1.11 -39.60
CA ASP A 570 -10.61 1.87 -39.76
C ASP A 570 -9.88 2.00 -38.42
N THR A 571 -10.51 2.66 -37.45
CA THR A 571 -9.96 2.85 -36.10
C THR A 571 -11.04 2.63 -35.06
N PHE A 572 -10.66 2.27 -33.83
CA PHE A 572 -11.55 2.33 -32.68
C PHE A 572 -10.86 2.91 -31.44
N THR A 573 -11.65 3.57 -30.59
CA THR A 573 -11.22 4.23 -29.36
C THR A 573 -12.01 3.71 -28.18
N LEU A 574 -11.31 3.45 -27.07
CA LEU A 574 -11.86 3.12 -25.77
C LEU A 574 -11.76 4.34 -24.85
N ASP A 575 -12.88 5.01 -24.63
CA ASP A 575 -12.95 6.20 -23.76
C ASP A 575 -13.11 5.79 -22.30
N ARG A 576 -12.31 6.40 -21.42
CA ARG A 576 -12.32 6.18 -19.96
C ARG A 576 -12.59 7.48 -19.22
N PRO A 577 -13.50 7.52 -18.23
CA PRO A 577 -13.69 8.71 -17.41
C PRO A 577 -12.43 8.99 -16.60
N ALA A 578 -11.96 10.23 -16.60
CA ALA A 578 -10.88 10.64 -15.72
C ALA A 578 -11.35 10.52 -14.26
N ALA A 579 -10.83 9.53 -13.53
CA ALA A 579 -11.01 9.47 -12.09
C ALA A 579 -10.38 10.71 -11.46
N LEU A 580 -11.19 11.50 -10.76
CA LEU A 580 -10.71 12.41 -9.73
C LEU A 580 -9.94 11.56 -8.70
N ASP A 581 -8.66 11.86 -8.44
CA ASP A 581 -8.29 12.44 -7.14
C ASP A 581 -6.79 12.57 -6.85
N ALA A 582 -6.55 13.40 -5.84
CA ALA A 582 -5.32 13.57 -5.07
C ALA A 582 -4.83 12.26 -4.38
N PRO A 583 -3.65 12.26 -3.73
CA PRO A 583 -3.06 11.03 -3.20
C PRO A 583 -3.83 10.49 -2.00
N ALA A 584 -4.34 9.26 -2.09
CA ALA A 584 -4.81 8.53 -0.93
C ALA A 584 -3.63 8.28 0.04
N LYS A 585 -3.68 8.98 1.18
CA LYS A 585 -3.01 8.58 2.43
C LYS A 585 -3.39 7.12 2.72
N ALA A 586 -2.55 6.34 3.40
CA ALA A 586 -2.93 4.99 3.82
C ALA A 586 -4.23 5.07 4.64
N ALA A 587 -5.34 4.60 4.06
CA ALA A 587 -6.65 4.76 4.66
C ALA A 587 -6.73 3.95 5.96
N ALA A 588 -7.33 4.54 6.99
CA ALA A 588 -7.75 3.78 8.16
C ALA A 588 -8.77 2.72 7.74
N LEU A 589 -8.86 1.62 8.49
CA LEU A 589 -9.86 0.58 8.23
C LEU A 589 -11.28 1.19 8.27
N SER A 590 -12.12 0.80 7.33
CA SER A 590 -13.51 1.27 7.28
C SER A 590 -14.33 0.60 8.38
N ASN A 591 -14.73 1.39 9.37
CA ASN A 591 -15.72 0.97 10.36
C ASN A 591 -17.13 0.82 9.76
N ASN A 592 -17.34 1.14 8.48
CA ASN A 592 -18.63 1.08 7.79
C ASN A 592 -18.74 -0.14 6.84
N VAL A 593 -17.68 -0.93 6.67
CA VAL A 593 -17.70 -2.20 5.91
C VAL A 593 -17.53 -3.37 6.86
N HIS A 594 -18.51 -4.28 6.81
CA HIS A 594 -18.78 -5.29 7.82
C HIS A 594 -18.73 -6.70 7.20
N LEU A 595 -17.78 -7.57 7.58
CA LEU A 595 -17.65 -8.91 6.99
C LEU A 595 -18.32 -9.97 7.86
N PHE A 596 -19.26 -10.77 7.33
CA PHE A 596 -19.82 -11.91 8.07
C PHE A 596 -18.73 -12.97 8.34
N TYR A 597 -18.56 -13.35 9.61
CA TYR A 597 -17.46 -14.17 10.09
C TYR A 597 -17.97 -15.36 10.94
N TYR A 598 -17.52 -16.56 10.59
CA TYR A 598 -18.06 -17.82 11.06
C TYR A 598 -17.00 -18.57 11.89
N PRO A 599 -17.15 -18.59 13.23
CA PRO A 599 -16.18 -19.16 14.16
C PRO A 599 -16.47 -20.62 14.49
N TRP A 600 -17.10 -21.38 13.58
CA TRP A 600 -17.67 -22.70 13.89
C TRP A 600 -16.85 -23.89 13.37
N TYR A 601 -15.79 -23.65 12.60
CA TYR A 601 -14.89 -24.67 12.08
C TYR A 601 -14.00 -25.24 13.18
N GLY A 602 -13.75 -26.55 13.17
CA GLY A 602 -12.93 -27.21 14.18
C GLY A 602 -12.14 -28.39 13.60
N SER A 603 -11.02 -28.73 14.24
CA SER A 603 -10.11 -29.80 13.82
C SER A 603 -9.72 -30.73 14.98
N PRO A 604 -9.33 -31.99 14.69
CA PRO A 604 -8.86 -32.93 15.70
C PRO A 604 -7.67 -32.45 16.52
N ALA A 605 -6.85 -31.53 15.97
CA ALA A 605 -5.66 -31.01 16.65
C ALA A 605 -5.98 -30.17 17.90
N LYS A 606 -7.20 -29.61 18.01
CA LYS A 606 -7.58 -28.74 19.14
C LYS A 606 -8.80 -29.23 19.93
N TYR A 607 -9.84 -29.72 19.26
CA TYR A 607 -11.08 -30.20 19.90
C TYR A 607 -11.37 -31.69 19.66
N GLY A 608 -10.40 -32.46 19.14
CA GLY A 608 -10.48 -33.92 19.03
C GLY A 608 -11.37 -34.45 17.90
N SER A 609 -12.10 -33.60 17.18
CA SER A 609 -12.88 -33.96 16.01
C SER A 609 -12.92 -32.82 14.97
N TYR A 610 -13.28 -33.14 13.73
CA TYR A 610 -13.66 -32.10 12.77
C TYR A 610 -15.05 -31.56 13.11
N ARG A 611 -15.23 -30.24 13.00
CA ARG A 611 -16.51 -29.54 13.12
C ARG A 611 -16.73 -28.73 11.84
N HIS A 612 -17.96 -28.74 11.33
CA HIS A 612 -18.39 -28.14 10.06
C HIS A 612 -17.77 -28.74 8.78
N TRP A 613 -16.47 -29.02 8.72
CA TRP A 613 -15.79 -29.52 7.51
C TRP A 613 -16.37 -30.82 6.92
N GLN A 614 -17.02 -31.66 7.72
CA GLN A 614 -17.67 -32.91 7.32
C GLN A 614 -19.10 -32.74 6.74
N GLN A 615 -19.63 -31.51 6.67
CA GLN A 615 -20.97 -31.22 6.16
C GLN A 615 -21.15 -31.78 4.74
N GLY A 616 -22.36 -32.25 4.41
CA GLY A 616 -22.63 -32.98 3.17
C GLY A 616 -22.10 -34.42 3.13
N GLY A 617 -21.64 -34.98 4.26
CA GLY A 617 -21.15 -36.36 4.36
C GLY A 617 -19.70 -36.53 3.90
N ARG A 618 -18.89 -35.46 3.97
CA ARG A 618 -17.51 -35.39 3.46
C ARG A 618 -16.49 -35.88 4.50
N THR A 619 -15.32 -36.32 4.03
CA THR A 619 -14.25 -36.89 4.89
C THR A 619 -13.01 -35.99 4.99
N PRO A 620 -13.00 -35.00 5.91
CA PRO A 620 -11.85 -34.11 6.11
C PRO A 620 -10.57 -34.85 6.54
N PRO A 621 -9.37 -34.30 6.27
CA PRO A 621 -9.13 -32.92 5.79
C PRO A 621 -9.09 -32.75 4.27
N GLN A 622 -8.95 -33.81 3.46
CA GLN A 622 -8.83 -33.67 2.00
C GLN A 622 -10.19 -33.53 1.29
N ASP A 623 -11.26 -34.11 1.84
CA ASP A 623 -12.62 -33.99 1.34
C ASP A 623 -13.47 -33.16 2.32
N ILE A 624 -13.84 -31.94 1.96
CA ILE A 624 -14.63 -31.04 2.81
C ILE A 624 -15.96 -30.64 2.15
N GLY A 625 -16.93 -30.30 3.00
CA GLY A 625 -18.25 -29.77 2.65
C GLY A 625 -18.20 -28.32 2.17
N ALA A 626 -17.32 -28.00 1.23
CA ALA A 626 -17.15 -26.66 0.66
C ALA A 626 -16.59 -26.77 -0.76
N ASP A 627 -17.18 -26.05 -1.72
CA ASP A 627 -16.80 -26.10 -3.14
C ASP A 627 -15.46 -25.42 -3.45
N LEU A 628 -14.96 -24.62 -2.51
CA LEU A 628 -13.61 -24.07 -2.49
C LEU A 628 -12.83 -24.68 -1.32
N TYR A 629 -11.52 -24.86 -1.47
CA TYR A 629 -10.66 -25.34 -0.38
C TYR A 629 -9.92 -24.17 0.29
N PRO A 630 -9.99 -23.99 1.63
CA PRO A 630 -9.29 -22.91 2.31
C PRO A 630 -7.77 -23.00 2.12
N LYS A 631 -7.09 -21.85 1.99
CA LYS A 631 -5.62 -21.78 1.94
C LYS A 631 -4.95 -22.31 3.21
N LEU A 632 -5.63 -22.20 4.36
CA LEU A 632 -5.18 -22.74 5.64
C LEU A 632 -5.57 -24.22 5.85
N GLY A 633 -6.23 -24.85 4.88
CA GLY A 633 -6.82 -26.18 5.01
C GLY A 633 -8.01 -26.22 5.97
N ALA A 634 -8.37 -27.42 6.43
CA ALA A 634 -9.46 -27.64 7.39
C ALA A 634 -9.07 -27.17 8.82
N TYR A 635 -9.04 -25.85 9.01
CA TYR A 635 -8.54 -25.17 10.21
C TYR A 635 -9.49 -25.27 11.42
N ASP A 636 -9.03 -24.72 12.56
CA ASP A 636 -9.79 -24.63 13.81
C ASP A 636 -10.04 -23.18 14.23
N SER A 637 -11.30 -22.84 14.50
CA SER A 637 -11.71 -21.48 14.89
C SER A 637 -11.31 -21.09 16.31
N GLY A 638 -10.87 -22.06 17.12
CA GLY A 638 -10.22 -21.80 18.40
C GLY A 638 -8.73 -21.48 18.26
N ASP A 639 -8.11 -21.62 17.08
CA ASP A 639 -6.68 -21.29 16.88
C ASP A 639 -6.44 -19.76 16.77
N TYR A 640 -6.46 -19.09 17.92
CA TYR A 640 -6.25 -17.65 18.07
C TYR A 640 -4.83 -17.14 17.75
N THR A 641 -3.91 -18.05 17.43
CA THR A 641 -2.48 -17.76 17.20
C THR A 641 -2.02 -18.13 15.79
N GLY A 642 -2.59 -19.18 15.18
CA GLY A 642 -2.45 -19.48 13.77
C GLY A 642 -3.65 -18.96 12.97
N ALA A 643 -4.66 -19.81 12.74
CA ALA A 643 -5.72 -19.55 11.78
C ALA A 643 -6.45 -18.21 11.99
N VAL A 644 -7.01 -17.97 13.18
CA VAL A 644 -7.76 -16.72 13.45
C VAL A 644 -6.84 -15.50 13.43
N ALA A 645 -5.59 -15.62 13.87
CA ALA A 645 -4.63 -14.51 13.76
C ALA A 645 -4.34 -14.16 12.29
N GLN A 646 -4.24 -15.16 11.42
CA GLN A 646 -4.11 -14.94 9.98
C GLN A 646 -5.39 -14.39 9.34
N HIS A 647 -6.58 -14.81 9.81
CA HIS A 647 -7.86 -14.22 9.39
C HIS A 647 -7.89 -12.71 9.65
N MET A 648 -7.49 -12.26 10.84
CA MET A 648 -7.48 -10.83 11.16
C MET A 648 -6.51 -10.03 10.28
N LYS A 649 -5.37 -10.60 9.89
CA LYS A 649 -4.47 -9.99 8.90
C LYS A 649 -5.13 -9.87 7.52
N TRP A 650 -5.92 -10.84 7.11
CA TRP A 650 -6.68 -10.82 5.84
C TRP A 650 -7.88 -9.87 5.86
N VAL A 651 -8.60 -9.76 6.98
CA VAL A 651 -9.62 -8.72 7.18
C VAL A 651 -8.99 -7.32 7.09
N LYS A 652 -7.84 -7.11 7.74
CA LYS A 652 -7.08 -5.85 7.63
C LYS A 652 -6.56 -5.58 6.22
N GLN A 653 -6.15 -6.61 5.48
CA GLN A 653 -5.78 -6.49 4.06
C GLN A 653 -6.98 -6.03 3.21
N SER A 654 -8.18 -6.52 3.50
CA SER A 654 -9.42 -6.17 2.79
C SER A 654 -9.89 -4.73 3.04
N GLY A 655 -9.26 -4.00 3.97
CA GLY A 655 -9.62 -2.62 4.32
C GLY A 655 -10.86 -2.50 5.21
N ALA A 656 -11.63 -3.56 5.39
CA ALA A 656 -12.77 -3.58 6.31
C ALA A 656 -12.29 -3.55 7.76
N GLY A 657 -12.97 -2.77 8.60
CA GLY A 657 -12.67 -2.59 10.02
C GLY A 657 -13.51 -3.43 10.96
N VAL A 658 -14.57 -4.09 10.47
CA VAL A 658 -15.54 -4.80 11.32
C VAL A 658 -15.79 -6.22 10.80
N ILE A 659 -15.73 -7.20 11.71
CA ILE A 659 -16.31 -8.53 11.49
C ILE A 659 -17.66 -8.64 12.22
N VAL A 660 -18.59 -9.38 11.63
CA VAL A 660 -19.93 -9.65 12.13
C VAL A 660 -19.99 -11.12 12.52
N TYR A 661 -19.86 -11.37 13.83
CA TYR A 661 -19.57 -12.67 14.42
C TYR A 661 -20.82 -13.55 14.59
N SER A 662 -20.89 -14.68 13.87
CA SER A 662 -21.94 -15.71 14.03
C SER A 662 -21.97 -16.26 15.46
N TRP A 663 -23.11 -16.13 16.14
CA TRP A 663 -23.29 -16.50 17.55
C TRP A 663 -24.59 -17.28 17.80
N TRP A 664 -24.44 -18.53 18.25
CA TRP A 664 -25.51 -19.54 18.35
C TRP A 664 -26.11 -19.74 19.76
N GLY A 665 -25.94 -18.78 20.67
CA GLY A 665 -26.47 -18.85 22.03
C GLY A 665 -25.41 -19.03 23.12
N ARG A 666 -25.77 -18.71 24.37
CA ARG A 666 -24.85 -18.69 25.51
C ARG A 666 -24.31 -20.07 25.84
N GLY A 667 -23.00 -20.16 26.05
CA GLY A 667 -22.32 -21.44 26.29
C GLY A 667 -22.30 -22.38 25.07
N GLY A 668 -22.79 -21.95 23.91
CA GLY A 668 -22.54 -22.62 22.63
C GLY A 668 -21.06 -22.56 22.25
N TYR A 669 -20.63 -23.41 21.30
CA TYR A 669 -19.23 -23.47 20.86
C TYR A 669 -18.72 -22.08 20.49
N GLU A 670 -19.48 -21.37 19.68
CA GLU A 670 -19.17 -20.02 19.16
C GLU A 670 -19.14 -18.97 20.28
N ASP A 671 -19.91 -19.12 21.35
CA ASP A 671 -19.81 -18.23 22.53
C ASP A 671 -18.52 -18.49 23.31
N THR A 672 -18.10 -19.74 23.46
CA THR A 672 -16.83 -20.07 24.15
C THR A 672 -15.58 -19.55 23.44
N LEU A 673 -15.65 -19.34 22.11
CA LEU A 673 -14.54 -18.81 21.33
C LEU A 673 -14.49 -17.27 21.26
N ALA A 674 -15.60 -16.60 21.58
CA ALA A 674 -15.78 -15.18 21.25
C ALA A 674 -14.70 -14.27 21.85
N ARG A 675 -14.23 -14.55 23.07
CA ARG A 675 -13.14 -13.79 23.69
C ARG A 675 -11.82 -13.92 22.93
N GLY A 676 -11.42 -15.12 22.51
CA GLY A 676 -10.16 -15.32 21.79
C GLY A 676 -10.16 -14.70 20.38
N VAL A 677 -11.34 -14.63 19.74
CA VAL A 677 -11.52 -13.92 18.46
C VAL A 677 -11.53 -12.40 18.66
N LEU A 678 -12.16 -11.89 19.73
CA LEU A 678 -12.07 -10.49 20.15
C LEU A 678 -10.61 -10.06 20.44
N ASP A 679 -9.85 -10.88 21.17
CA ASP A 679 -8.42 -10.65 21.47
C ASP A 679 -7.59 -10.61 20.16
N ALA A 680 -7.87 -11.51 19.21
CA ALA A 680 -7.19 -11.53 17.91
C ALA A 680 -7.55 -10.30 17.06
N ALA A 681 -8.82 -9.91 17.00
CA ALA A 681 -9.28 -8.73 16.27
C ALA A 681 -8.63 -7.44 16.80
N GLN A 682 -8.50 -7.31 18.13
CA GLN A 682 -7.84 -6.16 18.76
C GLN A 682 -6.39 -5.97 18.30
N ARG A 683 -5.61 -7.04 18.15
CA ARG A 683 -4.20 -6.97 17.73
C ARG A 683 -4.02 -6.31 16.36
N GLU A 684 -4.99 -6.49 15.47
CA GLU A 684 -4.97 -5.93 14.12
C GLU A 684 -5.79 -4.64 13.96
N GLY A 685 -6.42 -4.16 15.04
CA GLY A 685 -7.25 -2.94 15.06
C GLY A 685 -8.72 -3.15 14.62
N ILE A 686 -9.13 -4.39 14.38
CA ILE A 686 -10.46 -4.78 13.91
C ILE A 686 -11.48 -4.75 15.05
N LYS A 687 -12.73 -4.48 14.71
CA LYS A 687 -13.88 -4.47 15.61
C LYS A 687 -14.82 -5.65 15.34
N VAL A 688 -15.61 -6.00 16.35
CA VAL A 688 -16.53 -7.15 16.34
C VAL A 688 -17.95 -6.69 16.64
N ALA A 689 -18.81 -6.77 15.63
CA ALA A 689 -20.26 -6.74 15.75
C ALA A 689 -20.80 -8.17 15.85
N TRP A 690 -22.08 -8.33 16.19
CA TRP A 690 -22.65 -9.65 16.48
C TRP A 690 -23.74 -10.04 15.50
N HIS A 691 -23.79 -11.32 15.13
CA HIS A 691 -24.83 -11.93 14.33
C HIS A 691 -25.54 -12.95 15.21
N ILE A 692 -26.75 -12.64 15.66
CA ILE A 692 -27.53 -13.52 16.53
C ILE A 692 -28.30 -14.50 15.65
N GLU A 693 -27.88 -15.75 15.73
CA GLU A 693 -28.32 -16.84 14.88
C GLU A 693 -29.66 -17.45 15.34
N PRO A 694 -30.38 -18.22 14.49
CA PRO A 694 -31.68 -18.81 14.80
C PRO A 694 -31.56 -20.09 15.64
N TYR A 695 -30.91 -19.96 16.80
CA TYR A 695 -30.80 -21.04 17.77
C TYR A 695 -32.17 -21.55 18.25
N SER A 696 -32.22 -22.80 18.71
CA SER A 696 -33.48 -23.46 19.10
C SER A 696 -34.19 -22.72 20.23
N GLY A 697 -35.47 -22.40 20.03
CA GLY A 697 -36.30 -21.69 21.02
C GLY A 697 -36.07 -20.18 21.11
N ARG A 698 -35.33 -19.56 20.18
CA ARG A 698 -35.14 -18.10 20.13
C ARG A 698 -36.46 -17.34 20.04
N THR A 699 -36.62 -16.30 20.86
CA THR A 699 -37.76 -15.37 20.90
C THR A 699 -37.27 -13.93 20.94
N ALA A 700 -38.14 -12.94 20.71
CA ALA A 700 -37.76 -11.54 20.85
C ALA A 700 -37.22 -11.22 22.27
N ALA A 701 -37.83 -11.80 23.31
CA ALA A 701 -37.38 -11.64 24.70
C ALA A 701 -36.02 -12.31 24.98
N SER A 702 -35.72 -13.46 24.37
CA SER A 702 -34.40 -14.09 24.52
C SER A 702 -33.31 -13.30 23.80
N VAL A 703 -33.59 -12.76 22.60
CA VAL A 703 -32.67 -11.87 21.88
C VAL A 703 -32.34 -10.61 22.68
N VAL A 704 -33.33 -9.98 23.34
CA VAL A 704 -33.10 -8.87 24.28
C VAL A 704 -32.14 -9.27 25.40
N SER A 705 -32.39 -10.43 26.01
CA SER A 705 -31.55 -10.96 27.08
C SER A 705 -30.12 -11.27 26.60
N ASP A 706 -29.97 -11.75 25.36
CA ASP A 706 -28.68 -12.07 24.77
C ASP A 706 -27.89 -10.83 24.40
N ILE A 707 -28.55 -9.78 23.87
CA ILE A 707 -27.93 -8.47 23.68
C ILE A 707 -27.41 -7.92 25.01
N GLN A 708 -28.18 -8.08 26.10
CA GLN A 708 -27.73 -7.68 27.45
C GLN A 708 -26.54 -8.52 27.92
N TYR A 709 -26.54 -9.84 27.69
CA TYR A 709 -25.43 -10.73 28.01
C TYR A 709 -24.15 -10.38 27.23
N LEU A 710 -24.23 -10.22 25.91
CA LEU A 710 -23.08 -9.89 25.04
C LEU A 710 -22.47 -8.54 25.45
N ASN A 711 -23.31 -7.54 25.75
CA ASN A 711 -22.85 -6.27 26.30
C ASN A 711 -22.20 -6.38 27.69
N ALA A 712 -22.74 -7.20 28.60
CA ALA A 712 -22.19 -7.37 29.93
C ALA A 712 -20.87 -8.16 29.93
N THR A 713 -20.78 -9.22 29.12
CA THR A 713 -19.66 -10.16 29.08
C THR A 713 -18.50 -9.67 28.21
N TYR A 714 -18.79 -9.00 27.10
CA TYR A 714 -17.81 -8.59 26.09
C TYR A 714 -17.81 -7.08 25.81
N GLY A 715 -18.81 -6.31 26.24
CA GLY A 715 -18.95 -4.90 25.87
C GLY A 715 -17.82 -3.98 26.33
N SER A 716 -17.08 -4.35 27.38
CA SER A 716 -15.87 -3.64 27.82
C SER A 716 -14.64 -3.90 26.97
N HIS A 717 -14.68 -4.88 26.06
CA HIS A 717 -13.54 -5.26 25.23
C HIS A 717 -13.20 -4.18 24.20
N PRO A 718 -11.92 -3.78 24.01
CA PRO A 718 -11.55 -2.72 23.05
C PRO A 718 -11.88 -3.01 21.58
N ALA A 719 -11.99 -4.28 21.21
CA ALA A 719 -12.47 -4.72 19.89
C ALA A 719 -14.01 -4.76 19.76
N TYR A 720 -14.78 -4.55 20.84
CA TYR A 720 -16.25 -4.59 20.76
C TYR A 720 -16.79 -3.40 19.95
N TYR A 721 -17.44 -3.67 18.82
CA TYR A 721 -17.83 -2.63 17.87
C TYR A 721 -18.86 -1.66 18.46
N ARG A 722 -18.69 -0.38 18.14
CA ARG A 722 -19.59 0.73 18.45
C ARG A 722 -19.55 1.71 17.29
N ASP A 723 -20.71 1.97 16.69
CA ASP A 723 -20.80 2.92 15.60
C ASP A 723 -20.76 4.36 16.13
N ALA A 724 -19.65 5.06 15.93
CA ALA A 724 -19.45 6.44 16.35
C ALA A 724 -20.41 7.43 15.66
N GLU A 725 -20.86 7.15 14.44
CA GLU A 725 -21.79 7.98 13.66
C GLU A 725 -23.24 7.80 14.16
N HIS A 726 -23.57 6.62 14.69
CA HIS A 726 -24.88 6.29 15.27
C HIS A 726 -24.85 6.19 16.81
N ASN A 727 -24.38 7.25 17.48
CA ASN A 727 -24.37 7.44 18.94
C ASN A 727 -23.50 6.44 19.74
N SER A 728 -22.42 5.91 19.16
CA SER A 728 -21.53 4.90 19.78
C SER A 728 -22.26 3.62 20.22
N ARG A 729 -23.33 3.26 19.52
CA ARG A 729 -24.17 2.09 19.81
C ARG A 729 -23.53 0.81 19.26
N PRO A 730 -23.50 -0.31 20.01
CA PRO A 730 -23.08 -1.60 19.46
C PRO A 730 -24.04 -2.13 18.41
N ALA A 731 -23.54 -2.89 17.43
CA ALA A 731 -24.33 -3.42 16.33
C ALA A 731 -24.64 -4.92 16.49
N PHE A 732 -25.91 -5.27 16.26
CA PHE A 732 -26.44 -6.63 16.28
C PHE A 732 -27.28 -6.89 15.03
N TYR A 733 -26.87 -7.89 14.26
CA TYR A 733 -27.59 -8.42 13.11
C TYR A 733 -28.44 -9.60 13.57
N ILE A 734 -29.74 -9.59 13.29
CA ILE A 734 -30.63 -10.71 13.65
C ILE A 734 -30.84 -11.57 12.41
N PHE A 735 -30.27 -12.77 12.36
CA PHE A 735 -30.49 -13.70 11.24
C PHE A 735 -31.89 -14.29 11.30
N GLU A 736 -32.53 -14.51 10.15
CA GLU A 736 -33.92 -14.96 10.01
C GLU A 736 -34.93 -14.19 10.90
N SER A 737 -34.79 -12.86 11.00
CA SER A 737 -35.62 -12.05 11.89
C SER A 737 -37.13 -12.16 11.61
N LEU A 738 -37.50 -12.50 10.37
CA LEU A 738 -38.89 -12.68 9.93
C LEU A 738 -39.57 -13.95 10.50
N ARG A 739 -38.83 -14.87 11.13
CA ARG A 739 -39.41 -16.04 11.84
C ARG A 739 -40.15 -15.66 13.12
N ILE A 740 -39.97 -14.44 13.62
CA ILE A 740 -40.67 -13.88 14.78
C ILE A 740 -41.50 -12.70 14.28
N THR A 741 -42.81 -12.71 14.60
CA THR A 741 -43.79 -11.75 14.09
C THR A 741 -43.96 -10.50 14.96
N ASP A 742 -43.59 -10.58 16.24
CA ASP A 742 -43.65 -9.48 17.20
C ASP A 742 -42.26 -9.27 17.84
N TRP A 743 -41.74 -8.06 17.69
CA TRP A 743 -40.44 -7.63 18.18
C TRP A 743 -40.51 -6.52 19.23
N ALA A 744 -41.70 -6.25 19.81
CA ALA A 744 -41.90 -5.19 20.80
C ALA A 744 -40.96 -5.26 22.02
N ALA A 745 -40.44 -6.45 22.35
CA ALA A 745 -39.43 -6.61 23.39
C ALA A 745 -38.14 -5.81 23.11
N LEU A 746 -37.75 -5.59 21.84
CA LEU A 746 -36.52 -4.90 21.44
C LEU A 746 -36.44 -3.45 21.94
N ASP A 747 -37.57 -2.80 22.21
CA ASP A 747 -37.63 -1.43 22.77
C ASP A 747 -36.83 -1.27 24.08
N GLN A 748 -36.57 -2.39 24.78
CA GLN A 748 -35.73 -2.44 25.98
C GLN A 748 -34.23 -2.20 25.70
N VAL A 749 -33.76 -2.45 24.47
CA VAL A 749 -32.33 -2.40 24.09
C VAL A 749 -32.04 -1.51 22.88
N THR A 750 -33.01 -1.21 22.03
CA THR A 750 -32.82 -0.43 20.78
C THR A 750 -32.66 1.08 20.98
N ARG A 751 -32.68 1.57 22.23
CA ARG A 751 -32.18 2.92 22.55
C ARG A 751 -30.66 2.98 22.64
N THR A 752 -30.00 1.87 23.00
CA THR A 752 -28.55 1.80 23.26
C THR A 752 -27.79 0.85 22.34
N ASN A 753 -28.49 0.05 21.53
CA ASN A 753 -27.91 -0.96 20.65
C ASN A 753 -28.54 -0.87 19.26
N SER A 754 -27.75 -0.79 18.20
CA SER A 754 -28.22 -0.81 16.80
C SER A 754 -28.57 -2.25 16.41
N VAL A 755 -29.87 -2.58 16.41
CA VAL A 755 -30.37 -3.92 16.07
C VAL A 755 -30.96 -3.89 14.66
N LEU A 756 -30.48 -4.76 13.77
CA LEU A 756 -30.83 -4.81 12.34
C LEU A 756 -31.66 -6.07 12.00
N ALA A 757 -32.75 -5.87 11.26
CA ALA A 757 -33.58 -6.95 10.72
C ALA A 757 -33.06 -7.43 9.36
N GLN A 758 -33.12 -8.75 9.11
CA GLN A 758 -32.81 -9.32 7.79
C GLN A 758 -34.03 -9.20 6.87
N THR A 759 -34.19 -8.08 6.18
CA THR A 759 -35.29 -7.84 5.25
C THR A 759 -35.10 -6.58 4.40
N THR A 760 -35.80 -6.52 3.26
CA THR A 760 -36.09 -5.26 2.54
C THR A 760 -37.56 -4.81 2.72
N ASP A 761 -38.40 -5.63 3.36
CA ASP A 761 -39.79 -5.28 3.68
C ASP A 761 -39.85 -4.34 4.90
N THR A 762 -39.92 -3.06 4.59
CA THR A 762 -40.08 -1.95 5.56
C THR A 762 -41.33 -2.04 6.45
N SER A 763 -42.29 -2.95 6.17
CA SER A 763 -43.41 -3.23 7.08
C SER A 763 -43.04 -4.17 8.24
N LYS A 764 -41.87 -4.82 8.19
CA LYS A 764 -41.43 -5.85 9.17
C LYS A 764 -40.33 -5.38 10.12
N ILE A 765 -39.93 -4.11 10.04
CA ILE A 765 -38.81 -3.54 10.81
C ILE A 765 -39.25 -2.73 12.04
N ALA A 766 -40.52 -2.87 12.47
CA ALA A 766 -40.98 -2.26 13.72
C ALA A 766 -40.07 -2.69 14.89
N HIS A 767 -39.74 -1.73 15.76
CA HIS A 767 -38.79 -1.87 16.88
C HIS A 767 -37.30 -2.05 16.52
N PHE A 768 -36.94 -2.25 15.24
CA PHE A 768 -35.55 -2.31 14.80
C PHE A 768 -34.93 -0.91 14.61
N SER A 769 -33.60 -0.85 14.59
CA SER A 769 -32.82 0.37 14.32
C SER A 769 -32.23 0.41 12.91
N GLY A 770 -32.48 -0.61 12.12
CA GLY A 770 -31.96 -0.75 10.77
C GLY A 770 -32.33 -2.08 10.12
N LEU A 771 -31.80 -2.29 8.92
CA LEU A 771 -32.06 -3.47 8.10
C LEU A 771 -30.84 -3.84 7.25
N TYR A 772 -30.76 -5.13 6.92
CA TYR A 772 -29.74 -5.74 6.08
C TYR A 772 -30.35 -6.90 5.26
N THR A 773 -29.63 -7.43 4.26
CA THR A 773 -30.18 -8.48 3.38
C THR A 773 -29.60 -9.88 3.59
N TYR A 774 -28.33 -10.00 3.97
CA TYR A 774 -27.54 -11.24 4.01
C TYR A 774 -27.33 -11.91 2.64
N ASP A 775 -28.41 -12.26 1.95
CA ASP A 775 -28.44 -13.08 0.74
C ASP A 775 -27.63 -12.49 -0.41
N GLY A 776 -26.55 -13.20 -0.79
CA GLY A 776 -25.70 -12.86 -1.93
C GLY A 776 -26.34 -13.13 -3.30
N ILE A 777 -27.20 -14.13 -3.43
CA ILE A 777 -27.94 -14.40 -4.68
C ILE A 777 -28.86 -13.21 -4.98
N ALA A 778 -29.54 -12.71 -3.94
CA ALA A 778 -30.35 -11.50 -4.05
C ALA A 778 -29.49 -10.25 -4.35
N GLY A 779 -28.28 -10.13 -3.80
CA GLY A 779 -27.38 -8.99 -4.05
C GLY A 779 -27.13 -8.72 -5.53
N ALA A 780 -26.99 -9.78 -6.34
CA ALA A 780 -26.82 -9.68 -7.79
C ALA A 780 -28.02 -9.05 -8.54
N THR A 781 -29.20 -8.95 -7.90
CA THR A 781 -30.42 -8.32 -8.46
C THR A 781 -30.99 -7.18 -7.61
N ALA A 782 -30.47 -6.97 -6.39
CA ALA A 782 -30.80 -5.91 -5.45
C ALA A 782 -32.32 -5.68 -5.21
N PRO A 783 -33.14 -6.73 -4.97
CA PRO A 783 -34.59 -6.62 -4.92
C PRO A 783 -35.05 -5.75 -3.74
N GLY A 784 -35.68 -4.62 -4.05
CA GLY A 784 -36.20 -3.68 -3.05
C GLY A 784 -35.14 -2.83 -2.33
N TRP A 785 -33.85 -2.96 -2.67
CA TRP A 785 -32.75 -2.25 -2.00
C TRP A 785 -32.93 -0.73 -1.99
N LYS A 786 -33.36 -0.15 -3.13
CA LYS A 786 -33.62 1.29 -3.24
C LYS A 786 -34.68 1.75 -2.24
N GLN A 787 -35.80 1.04 -2.17
CA GLN A 787 -36.91 1.35 -1.28
C GLN A 787 -36.50 1.19 0.19
N ALA A 788 -35.74 0.14 0.51
CA ALA A 788 -35.17 -0.09 1.84
C ALA A 788 -34.24 1.05 2.27
N GLY A 789 -33.29 1.45 1.43
CA GLY A 789 -32.33 2.53 1.73
C GLY A 789 -32.97 3.92 1.80
N ASP A 790 -33.91 4.23 0.89
CA ASP A 790 -34.66 5.50 0.93
C ASP A 790 -35.54 5.59 2.18
N TYR A 791 -36.21 4.50 2.56
CA TYR A 791 -37.00 4.45 3.80
C TYR A 791 -36.11 4.58 5.03
N ALA A 792 -34.97 3.88 5.07
CA ALA A 792 -34.05 3.93 6.19
C ALA A 792 -33.54 5.36 6.40
N ARG A 793 -33.07 6.03 5.34
CA ARG A 793 -32.69 7.45 5.35
C ARG A 793 -33.80 8.35 5.86
N ALA A 794 -35.01 8.20 5.33
CA ALA A 794 -36.15 9.04 5.71
C ALA A 794 -36.55 8.91 7.19
N ASN A 795 -36.19 7.80 7.84
CA ASN A 795 -36.54 7.49 9.23
C ASN A 795 -35.33 7.47 10.18
N GLY A 796 -34.13 7.85 9.72
CA GLY A 796 -32.90 7.84 10.54
C GLY A 796 -32.45 6.43 10.97
N LEU A 797 -32.78 5.41 10.18
CA LEU A 797 -32.42 4.02 10.41
C LEU A 797 -31.15 3.65 9.61
N ILE A 798 -30.45 2.61 10.08
CA ILE A 798 -29.26 2.07 9.42
C ILE A 798 -29.68 1.16 8.25
N TRP A 799 -29.11 1.38 7.07
CA TRP A 799 -29.23 0.46 5.92
C TRP A 799 -27.89 -0.20 5.61
N ALA A 800 -27.87 -1.53 5.60
CA ALA A 800 -26.69 -2.35 5.35
C ALA A 800 -26.97 -3.44 4.29
N PRO A 801 -26.98 -3.13 2.98
CA PRO A 801 -27.07 -4.16 1.94
C PRO A 801 -25.88 -5.12 2.04
N SER A 802 -26.15 -6.42 1.83
CA SER A 802 -25.12 -7.44 1.75
C SER A 802 -24.71 -7.72 0.31
N VAL A 803 -23.40 -7.80 0.07
CA VAL A 803 -22.79 -8.17 -1.21
C VAL A 803 -21.97 -9.46 -1.07
N ALA A 804 -21.97 -10.30 -2.10
CA ALA A 804 -21.26 -11.57 -2.12
C ALA A 804 -20.39 -11.74 -3.38
N PRO A 805 -19.26 -12.45 -3.31
CA PRO A 805 -18.46 -12.77 -4.50
C PRO A 805 -19.11 -13.84 -5.37
N GLY A 806 -20.06 -14.61 -4.82
CA GLY A 806 -20.83 -15.67 -5.46
C GLY A 806 -21.49 -16.58 -4.40
N TYR A 807 -22.18 -17.63 -4.85
CA TYR A 807 -22.83 -18.63 -4.00
C TYR A 807 -22.82 -20.00 -4.67
N ILE A 808 -22.40 -21.04 -3.94
CA ILE A 808 -22.51 -22.46 -4.33
C ILE A 808 -22.36 -23.34 -3.07
N ASP A 809 -23.33 -24.21 -2.83
CA ASP A 809 -23.36 -25.09 -1.65
C ASP A 809 -23.55 -26.59 -1.97
N ASP A 810 -23.45 -26.98 -3.25
CA ASP A 810 -23.66 -28.35 -3.75
C ASP A 810 -22.90 -29.43 -2.96
N ARG A 811 -21.69 -29.11 -2.46
CA ARG A 811 -20.93 -30.07 -1.63
C ARG A 811 -21.42 -30.17 -0.19
N ALA A 812 -21.89 -29.07 0.38
CA ALA A 812 -22.34 -28.96 1.76
C ALA A 812 -23.78 -29.49 1.92
N VAL A 813 -24.63 -29.27 0.92
CA VAL A 813 -26.03 -29.71 0.88
C VAL A 813 -26.29 -30.49 -0.43
N PRO A 814 -25.80 -31.74 -0.57
CA PRO A 814 -25.96 -32.49 -1.81
C PRO A 814 -27.43 -32.66 -2.21
N GLY A 815 -27.76 -32.19 -3.42
CA GLY A 815 -29.13 -32.19 -3.94
C GLY A 815 -29.98 -30.99 -3.54
N ASN A 816 -29.39 -29.91 -3.00
CA ASN A 816 -30.06 -28.62 -2.90
C ASN A 816 -30.49 -28.14 -4.31
N THR A 817 -31.57 -27.36 -4.35
CA THR A 817 -32.11 -26.73 -5.56
C THR A 817 -32.04 -25.20 -5.50
N THR A 818 -31.35 -24.65 -4.50
CA THR A 818 -31.07 -23.22 -4.36
C THR A 818 -30.24 -22.76 -5.56
N PRO A 819 -30.58 -21.63 -6.22
CA PRO A 819 -29.84 -21.15 -7.38
C PRO A 819 -28.38 -20.83 -7.05
N THR A 820 -27.44 -21.35 -7.83
CA THR A 820 -26.03 -20.98 -7.70
C THR A 820 -25.75 -19.63 -8.37
N LEU A 821 -24.80 -18.88 -7.82
CA LEU A 821 -24.31 -17.62 -8.34
C LEU A 821 -22.79 -17.73 -8.57
N GLY A 822 -22.40 -18.05 -9.81
CA GLY A 822 -20.99 -18.17 -10.17
C GLY A 822 -20.22 -16.86 -9.99
N ARG A 823 -18.96 -16.92 -9.55
CA ARG A 823 -18.15 -15.72 -9.27
C ARG A 823 -17.74 -14.91 -10.51
N ALA A 824 -17.83 -15.51 -11.69
CA ALA A 824 -17.54 -14.89 -13.00
C ALA A 824 -16.20 -14.11 -13.03
N ASN A 825 -15.12 -14.72 -12.55
CA ASN A 825 -13.79 -14.10 -12.42
C ASN A 825 -13.77 -12.76 -11.66
N GLY A 826 -14.72 -12.57 -10.74
CA GLY A 826 -14.87 -11.36 -9.93
C GLY A 826 -15.93 -10.36 -10.42
N ALA A 827 -16.47 -10.53 -11.64
CA ALA A 827 -17.48 -9.65 -12.19
C ALA A 827 -18.80 -9.65 -11.39
N THR A 828 -19.13 -10.79 -10.77
CA THR A 828 -20.28 -10.90 -9.84
C THR A 828 -20.10 -10.01 -8.63
N TYR A 829 -18.95 -10.09 -7.96
CA TYR A 829 -18.66 -9.27 -6.78
C TYR A 829 -18.71 -7.77 -7.09
N ASP A 830 -18.14 -7.39 -8.23
CA ASP A 830 -18.15 -6.02 -8.71
C ASP A 830 -19.57 -5.53 -9.04
N LYS A 831 -20.42 -6.39 -9.60
CA LYS A 831 -21.83 -6.06 -9.87
C LYS A 831 -22.57 -5.75 -8.57
N GLU A 832 -22.38 -6.55 -7.52
CA GLU A 832 -23.06 -6.37 -6.24
C GLU A 832 -22.59 -5.13 -5.49
N TRP A 833 -21.29 -4.86 -5.48
CA TRP A 833 -20.76 -3.61 -4.95
C TRP A 833 -21.27 -2.39 -5.74
N ASN A 834 -21.35 -2.46 -7.07
CA ASN A 834 -21.97 -1.39 -7.86
C ASN A 834 -23.47 -1.22 -7.52
N ASN A 835 -24.22 -2.31 -7.39
CA ASN A 835 -25.63 -2.27 -6.96
C ASN A 835 -25.78 -1.59 -5.58
N ALA A 836 -24.90 -1.92 -4.62
CA ALA A 836 -24.92 -1.33 -3.29
C ALA A 836 -24.59 0.18 -3.31
N LEU A 837 -23.60 0.59 -4.11
CA LEU A 837 -23.07 1.96 -4.14
C LEU A 837 -23.75 2.89 -5.16
N ASP A 838 -24.68 2.40 -5.98
CA ASP A 838 -25.55 3.20 -6.84
C ASP A 838 -26.79 3.68 -6.05
N PRO A 839 -27.00 5.00 -5.85
CA PRO A 839 -28.19 5.53 -5.18
C PRO A 839 -29.52 5.11 -5.81
N ALA A 840 -29.55 4.83 -7.12
CA ALA A 840 -30.75 4.40 -7.84
C ALA A 840 -31.10 2.92 -7.61
N ILE A 841 -30.15 2.09 -7.19
CA ILE A 841 -30.31 0.65 -6.96
C ILE A 841 -30.23 0.32 -5.47
N GLY A 842 -29.14 0.72 -4.82
CA GLY A 842 -28.81 0.44 -3.43
C GLY A 842 -29.38 1.44 -2.43
N GLY A 843 -30.03 2.52 -2.86
CA GLY A 843 -30.66 3.49 -1.94
C GLY A 843 -29.68 4.25 -1.04
N SER A 844 -28.38 4.30 -1.40
CA SER A 844 -27.28 4.92 -0.66
C SER A 844 -27.10 4.38 0.78
N PRO A 845 -26.19 3.43 1.02
CA PRO A 845 -26.16 2.67 2.28
C PRO A 845 -25.42 3.35 3.45
N SER A 846 -25.89 3.06 4.67
CA SER A 846 -25.26 3.49 5.93
C SER A 846 -24.02 2.65 6.27
N TRP A 847 -24.03 1.35 5.96
CA TRP A 847 -22.90 0.43 6.02
C TRP A 847 -22.97 -0.49 4.79
N VAL A 848 -21.91 -1.20 4.42
CA VAL A 848 -22.03 -2.34 3.48
C VAL A 848 -21.58 -3.60 4.18
N SER A 849 -22.41 -4.64 4.16
CA SER A 849 -22.01 -5.96 4.66
C SER A 849 -21.51 -6.87 3.53
N VAL A 850 -20.54 -7.72 3.81
CA VAL A 850 -20.01 -8.72 2.86
C VAL A 850 -20.37 -10.10 3.38
N THR A 851 -21.14 -10.84 2.58
CA THR A 851 -21.46 -12.26 2.77
C THR A 851 -20.55 -13.04 1.84
N SER A 852 -19.40 -13.54 2.27
CA SER A 852 -18.89 -13.64 3.64
C SER A 852 -17.37 -13.45 3.69
N PHE A 853 -16.79 -13.32 4.89
CA PHE A 853 -15.37 -13.59 5.06
C PHE A 853 -15.09 -15.07 4.78
N ASN A 854 -15.68 -15.98 5.56
CA ASN A 854 -15.32 -17.40 5.56
C ASN A 854 -16.50 -18.38 5.65
N GLU A 855 -17.65 -18.05 5.07
CA GLU A 855 -18.71 -19.05 4.90
C GLU A 855 -18.36 -19.99 3.73
N TRP A 856 -17.61 -21.03 4.07
CA TRP A 856 -17.11 -22.00 3.10
C TRP A 856 -18.21 -22.92 2.56
N HIS A 857 -19.29 -23.17 3.33
CA HIS A 857 -20.36 -24.07 2.91
C HIS A 857 -21.24 -23.46 1.82
N GLU A 858 -21.47 -22.15 1.86
CA GLU A 858 -22.22 -21.41 0.84
C GLU A 858 -21.35 -20.96 -0.35
N GLY A 859 -20.04 -21.24 -0.32
CA GLY A 859 -19.12 -20.82 -1.38
C GLY A 859 -19.01 -19.30 -1.54
N SER A 860 -19.38 -18.52 -0.51
CA SER A 860 -19.47 -17.05 -0.52
C SER A 860 -18.24 -16.35 0.09
N SER A 861 -17.24 -17.11 0.55
CA SER A 861 -16.03 -16.62 1.22
C SER A 861 -15.15 -15.69 0.37
N ILE A 862 -14.67 -14.59 0.95
CA ILE A 862 -13.54 -13.80 0.42
C ILE A 862 -12.18 -14.20 1.04
N GLU A 863 -12.19 -15.05 2.07
CA GLU A 863 -10.99 -15.70 2.62
C GLU A 863 -10.23 -16.44 1.50
N PRO A 864 -8.88 -16.38 1.47
CA PRO A 864 -8.11 -17.03 0.42
C PRO A 864 -8.37 -18.53 0.26
N ALA A 865 -8.84 -18.90 -0.93
CA ALA A 865 -8.91 -20.30 -1.36
C ALA A 865 -7.55 -20.75 -1.91
N SER A 866 -7.17 -22.01 -1.66
CA SER A 866 -5.94 -22.60 -2.18
C SER A 866 -5.96 -22.67 -3.71
N SER A 867 -4.87 -22.24 -4.33
CA SER A 867 -4.61 -22.42 -5.77
C SER A 867 -4.17 -23.84 -6.13
N ALA A 868 -3.78 -24.64 -5.14
CA ALA A 868 -3.41 -26.04 -5.26
C ALA A 868 -4.19 -26.90 -4.23
N PRO A 869 -5.52 -27.05 -4.41
CA PRO A 869 -6.36 -27.82 -3.50
C PRO A 869 -6.09 -29.33 -3.62
N PRO A 870 -6.52 -30.17 -2.65
CA PRO A 870 -6.37 -31.62 -2.73
C PRO A 870 -6.95 -32.20 -4.02
N GLY A 871 -6.14 -32.98 -4.73
CA GLY A 871 -6.51 -33.59 -6.02
C GLY A 871 -7.60 -34.65 -5.88
N GLY A 872 -8.40 -34.84 -6.94
CA GLY A 872 -9.45 -35.87 -7.03
C GLY A 872 -10.83 -35.43 -6.54
N PHE A 873 -10.96 -34.24 -5.94
CA PHE A 873 -12.23 -33.77 -5.35
C PHE A 873 -12.97 -32.73 -6.19
N GLY A 874 -12.33 -32.09 -7.17
CA GLY A 874 -13.00 -31.13 -8.07
C GLY A 874 -13.28 -29.75 -7.46
N TYR A 875 -12.51 -29.32 -6.46
CA TYR A 875 -12.61 -27.99 -5.89
C TYR A 875 -12.45 -26.88 -6.94
N GLN A 876 -13.25 -25.83 -6.81
CA GLN A 876 -13.02 -24.56 -7.48
C GLN A 876 -11.79 -23.86 -6.87
N THR A 877 -11.23 -22.91 -7.61
CA THR A 877 -10.17 -22.01 -7.12
C THR A 877 -10.50 -20.58 -7.53
N PHE A 878 -9.75 -19.61 -7.03
CA PHE A 878 -9.87 -18.22 -7.50
C PHE A 878 -9.11 -17.95 -8.80
N SER A 879 -8.49 -18.95 -9.43
CA SER A 879 -7.76 -18.77 -10.70
C SER A 879 -8.69 -18.20 -11.79
N GLY A 880 -8.25 -17.13 -12.44
CA GLY A 880 -9.04 -16.30 -13.36
C GLY A 880 -9.56 -15.01 -12.72
N ALA A 881 -9.72 -14.94 -11.39
CA ALA A 881 -10.27 -13.77 -10.71
C ALA A 881 -9.43 -12.51 -10.96
N TYR A 882 -10.05 -11.48 -11.53
CA TYR A 882 -9.42 -10.23 -11.97
C TYR A 882 -8.15 -10.45 -12.83
N GLY A 883 -8.11 -11.53 -13.61
CA GLY A 883 -6.99 -11.88 -14.49
C GLY A 883 -5.79 -12.56 -13.79
N ARG A 884 -5.91 -12.91 -12.51
CA ARG A 884 -4.83 -13.54 -11.73
C ARG A 884 -4.89 -15.07 -11.80
N THR A 885 -3.76 -15.74 -11.61
CA THR A 885 -3.66 -17.21 -11.61
C THR A 885 -2.73 -17.70 -10.49
N GLY A 886 -2.82 -18.98 -10.11
CA GLY A 886 -1.94 -19.55 -9.08
C GLY A 886 -2.05 -18.82 -7.74
N ALA A 887 -0.92 -18.69 -7.03
CA ALA A 887 -0.84 -18.05 -5.71
C ALA A 887 -1.36 -16.59 -5.69
N ASP A 888 -1.19 -15.84 -6.79
CA ASP A 888 -1.63 -14.44 -6.90
C ASP A 888 -3.16 -14.30 -6.88
N ALA A 889 -3.87 -15.35 -7.31
CA ALA A 889 -5.32 -15.40 -7.33
C ALA A 889 -5.92 -15.67 -5.94
N GLU A 890 -5.17 -16.29 -5.02
CA GLU A 890 -5.68 -16.69 -3.71
C GLU A 890 -6.17 -15.48 -2.89
N ASN A 891 -5.49 -14.33 -2.99
CA ASN A 891 -5.88 -13.10 -2.28
C ASN A 891 -6.82 -12.18 -3.09
N ALA A 892 -7.28 -12.59 -4.28
CA ALA A 892 -7.91 -11.70 -5.25
C ALA A 892 -9.17 -10.99 -4.73
N TYR A 893 -10.00 -11.68 -3.95
CA TYR A 893 -11.22 -11.11 -3.38
C TYR A 893 -10.95 -10.18 -2.18
N LEU A 894 -9.90 -10.43 -1.38
CA LEU A 894 -9.46 -9.48 -0.34
C LEU A 894 -9.02 -8.15 -0.96
N ASP A 895 -8.18 -8.20 -1.99
CA ASP A 895 -7.69 -7.01 -2.69
C ASP A 895 -8.83 -6.24 -3.37
N ARG A 896 -9.83 -6.94 -3.92
CA ARG A 896 -11.01 -6.28 -4.50
C ARG A 896 -11.94 -5.69 -3.44
N THR A 897 -12.10 -6.36 -2.29
CA THR A 897 -12.80 -5.77 -1.14
C THR A 897 -12.15 -4.46 -0.73
N LYS A 898 -10.81 -4.39 -0.68
CA LYS A 898 -10.07 -3.16 -0.37
C LYS A 898 -10.33 -2.05 -1.38
N TYR A 899 -10.36 -2.38 -2.67
CA TYR A 899 -10.77 -1.44 -3.71
C TYR A 899 -12.17 -0.88 -3.43
N TRP A 900 -13.15 -1.73 -3.15
CA TRP A 900 -14.52 -1.32 -2.92
C TRP A 900 -14.76 -0.58 -1.60
N VAL A 901 -14.04 -0.94 -0.54
CA VAL A 901 -13.98 -0.18 0.72
C VAL A 901 -13.55 1.27 0.45
N ASN A 902 -12.48 1.47 -0.32
CA ASN A 902 -12.01 2.81 -0.68
C ASN A 902 -13.06 3.56 -1.52
N GLN A 903 -13.73 2.88 -2.46
CA GLN A 903 -14.82 3.48 -3.26
C GLN A 903 -16.03 3.88 -2.42
N PHE A 904 -16.38 3.09 -1.39
CA PHE A 904 -17.48 3.40 -0.49
C PHE A 904 -17.13 4.61 0.38
N GLU A 905 -15.99 4.58 1.09
CA GLU A 905 -15.57 5.69 1.96
C GLU A 905 -15.37 7.00 1.17
N ALA A 906 -14.87 6.95 -0.07
CA ALA A 906 -14.78 8.12 -0.94
C ALA A 906 -16.16 8.71 -1.32
N ARG A 907 -17.22 7.89 -1.35
CA ARG A 907 -18.61 8.35 -1.60
C ARG A 907 -19.34 8.81 -0.33
N ARG A 908 -18.83 8.51 0.86
CA ARG A 908 -19.42 8.86 2.17
C ARG A 908 -19.11 10.29 2.65
N VAL A 909 -18.68 11.22 1.77
CA VAL A 909 -18.27 12.57 2.17
C VAL A 909 -19.35 13.22 3.05
N ARG A 910 -18.92 13.66 4.25
CA ARG A 910 -19.74 14.07 5.40
C ARG A 910 -20.48 15.38 5.20
#